data_AF-A0A7C3ESZ6-F1
#
_entry.id   AF-A0A7C3ESZ6-F1
#
_cell.length_a   1.000
_cell.length_b   1.000
_cell.length_c   1.000
_cell.angle_alpha   90.00
_cell.angle_beta   90.00
_cell.angle_gamma   90.00
#
_symmetry.space_group_name_H-M   'P 1'
#
loop_
_entity.id
_entity.type
_entity.pdbx_description
1 polymer ?
#
loop_
_entity_poly.entity_id
_entity_poly.type
_entity_poly.pdbx_seq_one_letter_code
_entity_poly.pdbx_strand_id
1 'polypeptide(L)'
;MKKEYFYPFWLRFWHWLNALLFMILIISGISLHYSDPKSYWIPFDIAVISHNIAGILLSFNYIFYFIANIISGNYKQYIPKLKGLKQRLYLQIKYYVLGIFVGEPHPFETDKNSKFNPMQQLSYFFIMFLFLPIICISGWLLMFPELAPDEIFGMGGVWPMALLHTIVGFLLSIFMFVHIYLGTTGRTIGELYKSMITGWHLIHPKKPEEEIKSQEVKDFEKKTKKLFPIVFYNPLTLTGALLAVLSTILIALLIIIEFVVDNPNPYLGIVTFIVLPSVLLIGLFLIAIGAIKENRRILHKEASKKKLPIIDLNNPKHQVATLVFSVGTIVLTVASIFGSFKAYEYTDSDEFCGQVCHTVMEPEFTAYKDSPHSKVGCVSCHIGPGTDWFVRSKLSGTYQVYSVLFKKYSRPIPTPVEHLRPAQQICEQCHWPEKFYHENKIVFDFFTQDEQNSEYKLTMNFKVGGGSLELGNSSGIHWVMNIANEISYYAADKERTIIPWIKVKSRITGKETVYRDTTFKFPKNAFKPEEIRVMDCIDCHNRPSHIYQQPNRVINTYMSSNLIDRSLPYIKHLGVQVLESYVQSRETSYKDIKDYITSYYKNNYPEVATTKQASIEQAVNSLNRIYLRNYFPYMKANWKNYPNHIGHMYSPGCYRCHDGKHVSDDGKVITMDCNACHTIVTQQVPNQPMQESSTGLDFIHPGGIDKFTETKNCVTCHGAYPSKKQKVDITTK
;
A
#
# COMPACT_ATOMS: atom_id res chain seq x y z
N MET A 1 61.78 23.05 3.07
CA MET A 1 60.38 23.12 2.61
C MET A 1 60.22 24.37 1.76
N LYS A 2 59.78 24.24 0.51
CA LYS A 2 59.53 25.38 -0.38
C LYS A 2 58.05 25.73 -0.33
N LYS A 3 57.70 26.99 -0.10
CA LYS A 3 56.29 27.45 -0.15
C LYS A 3 56.00 27.95 -1.55
N GLU A 4 54.96 27.44 -2.18
CA GLU A 4 54.48 27.92 -3.48
C GLU A 4 53.03 28.37 -3.38
N TYR A 5 52.70 29.47 -4.07
CA TYR A 5 51.36 30.07 -4.02
C TYR A 5 50.43 29.35 -5.00
N PHE A 6 49.49 28.56 -4.48
CA PHE A 6 48.60 27.70 -5.27
C PHE A 6 47.17 28.23 -5.36
N TYR A 7 46.67 28.87 -4.29
CA TYR A 7 45.25 29.25 -4.19
C TYR A 7 45.09 30.78 -4.05
N PRO A 8 44.69 31.48 -5.14
CA PRO A 8 44.45 32.92 -5.10
C PRO A 8 43.30 33.26 -4.13
N PHE A 9 43.28 34.51 -3.65
CA PHE A 9 42.30 34.96 -2.66
C PHE A 9 40.85 34.71 -3.08
N TRP A 10 40.49 35.05 -4.32
CA TRP A 10 39.12 34.85 -4.82
C TRP A 10 38.66 33.39 -4.72
N LEU A 11 39.56 32.44 -4.99
CA LEU A 11 39.27 31.00 -4.95
C LEU A 11 39.09 30.53 -3.51
N ARG A 12 39.87 31.08 -2.57
CA ARG A 12 39.74 30.79 -1.14
C ARG A 12 38.44 31.34 -0.57
N PHE A 13 38.10 32.58 -0.91
CA PHE A 13 36.85 33.20 -0.50
C PHE A 13 35.65 32.39 -1.01
N TRP A 14 35.63 32.10 -2.31
CA TRP A 14 34.58 31.26 -2.92
C TRP A 14 34.45 29.91 -2.22
N HIS A 15 35.56 29.22 -1.96
CA HIS A 15 35.56 27.89 -1.36
C HIS A 15 34.95 27.88 0.04
N TRP A 16 35.36 28.79 0.91
CA TRP A 16 34.86 28.84 2.29
C TRP A 16 33.39 29.27 2.35
N LEU A 17 32.99 30.22 1.49
CA LEU A 17 31.58 30.57 1.34
C LEU A 17 30.76 29.39 0.83
N ASN A 18 31.27 28.66 -0.18
CA ASN A 18 30.64 27.47 -0.73
C ASN A 18 30.46 26.38 0.33
N ALA A 19 31.50 26.10 1.13
CA ALA A 19 31.47 25.11 2.19
C ALA A 19 30.44 25.45 3.28
N LEU A 20 30.36 26.72 3.68
CA LEU A 20 29.35 27.20 4.64
C LEU A 20 27.92 27.01 4.10
N LEU A 21 27.67 27.41 2.85
CA LEU A 21 26.35 27.29 2.23
C LEU A 21 25.93 25.82 2.08
N PHE A 22 26.84 24.95 1.67
CA PHE A 22 26.58 23.51 1.60
C PHE A 22 26.24 22.92 2.96
N MET A 23 26.93 23.33 4.04
CA MET A 23 26.59 22.84 5.38
C MET A 23 25.18 23.23 5.80
N ILE A 24 24.78 24.48 5.52
CA ILE A 24 23.41 24.96 5.80
C ILE A 24 22.40 24.14 4.98
N LEU A 25 22.66 23.92 3.70
CA LEU A 25 21.79 23.15 2.80
C LEU A 25 21.64 21.68 3.22
N ILE A 26 22.72 21.02 3.66
CA ILE A 26 22.67 19.64 4.13
C ILE A 26 21.83 19.54 5.40
N ILE A 27 22.08 20.42 6.38
CA ILE A 27 21.37 20.41 7.67
C ILE A 27 19.88 20.72 7.47
N SER A 28 19.57 21.79 6.73
CA SER A 28 18.19 22.16 6.43
C SER A 28 17.48 21.12 5.56
N GLY A 29 18.15 20.55 4.56
CA GLY A 29 17.60 19.50 3.69
C GLY A 29 17.25 18.22 4.45
N ILE A 30 18.12 17.76 5.37
CA ILE A 30 17.79 16.64 6.26
C ILE A 30 16.56 16.97 7.11
N SER A 31 16.49 18.19 7.66
CA SER A 31 15.34 18.62 8.46
C SER A 31 14.04 18.62 7.67
N LEU A 32 14.05 19.01 6.40
CA LEU A 32 12.86 18.98 5.52
C LEU A 32 12.33 17.57 5.26
N HIS A 33 13.18 16.54 5.30
CA HIS A 33 12.77 15.15 5.11
C HIS A 33 12.26 14.45 6.38
N TYR A 34 12.69 14.89 7.58
CA TYR A 34 12.48 14.17 8.83
C TYR A 34 11.82 14.98 9.97
N SER A 35 11.32 16.20 9.70
CA SER A 35 10.72 17.02 10.76
C SER A 35 9.28 16.60 11.10
N ASP A 36 9.14 15.98 12.25
CA ASP A 36 7.90 16.01 13.04
C ASP A 36 7.68 17.47 13.53
N PRO A 37 6.45 18.01 13.53
CA PRO A 37 6.11 19.29 14.16
C PRO A 37 6.64 19.47 15.60
N LYS A 38 6.98 18.37 16.30
CA LYS A 38 7.53 18.35 17.67
C LYS A 38 9.05 18.16 17.75
N SER A 39 9.78 18.20 16.63
CA SER A 39 11.23 17.99 16.60
C SER A 39 12.00 19.15 17.25
N TYR A 40 12.99 18.82 18.09
CA TYR A 40 13.82 19.78 18.84
C TYR A 40 14.96 20.41 18.03
N TRP A 41 15.28 19.93 16.82
CA TRP A 41 16.56 20.27 16.15
C TRP A 41 16.47 21.54 15.28
N ILE A 42 15.63 21.57 14.24
CA ILE A 42 15.32 22.77 13.46
C ILE A 42 13.83 22.71 13.09
N PRO A 43 13.02 23.72 13.48
CA PRO A 43 11.62 23.83 13.07
C PRO A 43 11.48 23.85 11.54
N PHE A 44 10.42 23.22 11.02
CA PHE A 44 10.18 23.11 9.58
C PHE A 44 10.24 24.46 8.87
N ASP A 45 9.61 25.50 9.41
CA ASP A 45 9.57 26.84 8.81
C ASP A 45 10.96 27.47 8.67
N ILE A 46 11.81 27.28 9.69
CA ILE A 46 13.21 27.76 9.68
C ILE A 46 14.03 26.95 8.68
N ALA A 47 13.80 25.64 8.60
CA ALA A 47 14.46 24.77 7.62
C ALA A 47 14.15 25.22 6.19
N VAL A 48 12.88 25.49 5.86
CA VAL A 48 12.48 25.96 4.52
C VAL A 48 13.17 27.29 4.17
N ILE A 49 13.10 28.29 5.05
CA ILE A 49 13.66 29.62 4.81
C ILE A 49 15.18 29.54 4.64
N SER A 50 15.87 28.86 5.56
CA SER A 50 17.32 28.72 5.52
C SER A 50 17.80 27.93 4.30
N HIS A 51 17.08 26.89 3.89
CA HIS A 51 17.39 26.11 2.69
C HIS A 51 17.28 26.96 1.43
N ASN A 52 16.18 27.69 1.26
CA ASN A 52 15.94 28.52 0.07
C ASN A 52 16.97 29.65 -0.06
N ILE A 53 17.24 30.38 1.03
CA ILE A 53 18.24 31.45 1.03
C ILE A 53 19.62 30.89 0.70
N ALA A 54 20.02 29.78 1.33
CA ALA A 54 21.32 29.16 1.06
C ALA A 54 21.43 28.64 -0.38
N GLY A 55 20.35 28.10 -0.96
CA GLY A 55 20.31 27.62 -2.34
C GLY A 55 20.44 28.75 -3.37
N ILE A 56 19.78 29.89 -3.12
CA ILE A 56 19.91 31.10 -3.95
C ILE A 56 21.35 31.63 -3.89
N LEU A 57 21.89 31.79 -2.67
CA LEU A 57 23.27 32.26 -2.48
C LEU A 57 24.30 31.30 -3.09
N LEU A 58 24.07 29.99 -3.00
CA LEU A 58 24.91 28.97 -3.64
C LEU A 58 24.91 29.12 -5.16
N SER A 59 23.73 29.38 -5.75
CA SER A 59 23.58 29.61 -7.19
C SER A 59 24.40 30.81 -7.66
N PHE A 60 24.32 31.95 -6.96
CA PHE A 60 25.13 33.14 -7.26
C PHE A 60 26.62 32.89 -7.05
N ASN A 61 26.99 32.20 -5.96
CA ASN A 61 28.37 31.85 -5.66
C ASN A 61 28.97 30.91 -6.73
N TYR A 62 28.16 30.00 -7.29
CA TYR A 62 28.56 29.12 -8.39
C TYR A 62 28.80 29.91 -9.69
N ILE A 63 27.93 30.86 -10.03
CA ILE A 63 28.12 31.76 -11.18
C ILE A 63 29.41 32.57 -11.03
N PHE A 64 29.67 33.12 -9.83
CA PHE A 64 30.93 33.81 -9.52
C PHE A 64 32.15 32.92 -9.77
N TYR A 65 32.13 31.67 -9.30
CA TYR A 65 33.21 30.71 -9.54
C TYR A 65 33.41 30.40 -11.01
N PHE A 66 32.33 30.23 -11.77
CA PHE A 66 32.40 29.91 -13.18
C PHE A 66 33.07 31.06 -13.96
N ILE A 67 32.61 32.30 -13.74
CA ILE A 67 33.17 33.51 -14.35
C ILE A 67 34.65 33.69 -13.94
N ALA A 68 34.95 33.60 -12.64
CA ALA A 68 36.30 33.79 -12.13
C ALA A 68 37.28 32.70 -12.63
N ASN A 69 36.84 31.46 -12.82
CA ASN A 69 37.68 30.40 -13.40
C ASN A 69 38.00 30.63 -14.87
N ILE A 70 37.05 31.15 -15.65
CA ILE A 70 37.26 31.48 -17.05
C ILE A 70 38.26 32.63 -17.16
N ILE A 71 38.03 33.73 -16.44
CA ILE A 71 38.89 34.92 -16.47
C ILE A 71 40.32 34.59 -16.00
N SER A 72 40.46 33.81 -14.93
CA SER A 72 41.79 33.45 -14.38
C SER A 72 42.49 32.32 -15.12
N GLY A 73 41.83 31.64 -16.06
CA GLY A 73 42.34 30.44 -16.73
C GLY A 73 42.49 29.21 -15.82
N ASN A 74 41.98 29.27 -14.58
CA ASN A 74 42.13 28.21 -13.57
C ASN A 74 41.30 26.95 -13.91
N TYR A 75 40.32 27.05 -14.82
CA TYR A 75 39.51 25.91 -15.29
C TYR A 75 40.36 24.75 -15.85
N LYS A 76 41.54 25.05 -16.43
CA LYS A 76 42.45 24.06 -17.03
C LYS A 76 42.91 22.98 -16.04
N GLN A 77 42.86 23.26 -14.74
CA GLN A 77 43.26 22.33 -13.68
C GLN A 77 42.20 21.27 -13.36
N TYR A 78 40.95 21.52 -13.74
CA TYR A 78 39.83 20.61 -13.49
C TYR A 78 39.55 19.66 -14.67
N ILE A 79 40.17 19.88 -15.83
CA ILE A 79 39.97 19.04 -17.03
C ILE A 79 40.87 17.79 -16.94
N PRO A 80 40.31 16.57 -16.84
CA PRO A 80 41.10 15.36 -16.76
C PRO A 80 41.79 15.06 -18.10
N LYS A 81 43.10 14.75 -18.05
CA LYS A 81 43.85 14.28 -19.22
C LYS A 81 43.31 12.90 -19.63
N LEU A 82 42.80 12.72 -20.85
CA LEU A 82 42.20 11.44 -21.30
C LEU A 82 43.24 10.32 -21.53
N LYS A 83 44.46 10.68 -21.95
CA LYS A 83 45.54 9.71 -22.20
C LYS A 83 45.97 9.03 -20.91
N GLY A 84 45.90 7.69 -20.86
CA GLY A 84 46.29 6.88 -19.70
C GLY A 84 45.40 7.06 -18.46
N LEU A 85 44.17 7.59 -18.60
CA LEU A 85 43.29 7.88 -17.46
C LEU A 85 42.91 6.61 -16.67
N LYS A 86 42.55 5.51 -17.34
CA LYS A 86 42.18 4.24 -16.68
C LYS A 86 43.28 3.72 -15.76
N GLN A 87 44.54 3.73 -16.24
CA GLN A 87 45.69 3.26 -15.46
C GLN A 87 45.99 4.18 -14.28
N ARG A 88 45.88 5.50 -14.47
CA ARG A 88 46.08 6.47 -13.38
C ARG A 88 44.98 6.42 -12.32
N LEU A 89 43.72 6.22 -12.72
CA LEU A 89 42.60 5.98 -11.82
C LEU A 89 42.80 4.69 -11.03
N TYR A 90 43.18 3.59 -11.70
CA TYR A 90 43.49 2.34 -11.03
C TYR A 90 44.59 2.49 -9.97
N LEU A 91 45.70 3.15 -10.30
CA LEU A 91 46.79 3.42 -9.35
C LEU A 91 46.32 4.26 -8.16
N GLN A 92 45.48 5.26 -8.39
CA GLN A 92 44.95 6.13 -7.34
C GLN A 92 43.93 5.40 -6.44
N ILE A 93 43.03 4.58 -7.02
CA ILE A 93 42.07 3.75 -6.28
C ILE A 93 42.85 2.75 -5.42
N LYS A 94 43.82 2.06 -5.99
CA LYS A 94 44.70 1.13 -5.27
C LYS A 94 45.39 1.81 -4.10
N TYR A 95 45.88 3.04 -4.29
CA TYR A 95 46.48 3.81 -3.21
C TYR A 95 45.50 4.09 -2.07
N TYR A 96 44.30 4.62 -2.34
CA TYR A 96 43.35 4.93 -1.25
C TYR A 96 42.75 3.68 -0.58
N VAL A 97 42.64 2.58 -1.32
CA VAL A 97 42.10 1.32 -0.78
C VAL A 97 43.17 0.52 -0.04
N LEU A 98 44.42 0.53 -0.49
CA LEU A 98 45.50 -0.30 0.05
C LEU A 98 46.74 0.52 0.44
N GLY A 99 47.26 1.34 -0.47
CA GLY A 99 48.55 2.01 -0.31
C GLY A 99 48.64 2.95 0.89
N ILE A 100 47.56 3.68 1.22
CA ILE A 100 47.51 4.61 2.36
C ILE A 100 47.74 3.89 3.70
N PHE A 101 47.28 2.64 3.78
CA PHE A 101 47.38 1.80 4.97
C PHE A 101 48.76 1.16 5.14
N VAL A 102 49.52 1.04 4.05
CA VAL A 102 50.90 0.53 4.06
C VAL A 102 51.93 1.67 4.08
N GLY A 103 51.47 2.93 4.10
CA GLY A 103 52.33 4.11 4.10
C GLY A 103 53.02 4.35 2.74
N GLU A 104 52.41 3.93 1.64
CA GLU A 104 52.93 4.23 0.30
C GLU A 104 53.03 5.75 0.07
N PRO A 105 54.02 6.20 -0.71
CA PRO A 105 54.02 7.58 -1.18
C PRO A 105 52.84 7.80 -2.13
N HIS A 106 52.19 8.96 -2.03
CA HIS A 106 51.05 9.30 -2.87
C HIS A 106 51.44 9.23 -4.37
N PRO A 107 50.72 8.50 -5.23
CA PRO A 107 51.18 8.11 -6.57
C PRO A 107 51.30 9.28 -7.57
N PHE A 108 50.68 10.42 -7.26
CA PHE A 108 50.79 11.65 -8.05
C PHE A 108 51.06 12.82 -7.12
N GLU A 109 52.20 13.50 -7.31
CA GLU A 109 52.55 14.71 -6.56
C GLU A 109 51.83 15.94 -7.14
N THR A 110 51.50 16.89 -6.27
CA THR A 110 50.88 18.15 -6.66
C THR A 110 51.94 19.16 -7.09
N ASP A 111 51.91 19.57 -8.36
CA ASP A 111 52.75 20.64 -8.89
C ASP A 111 51.88 21.83 -9.40
N LYS A 112 52.51 22.94 -9.80
CA LYS A 112 51.81 24.15 -10.28
C LYS A 112 50.93 23.90 -11.52
N ASN A 113 51.22 22.86 -12.29
CA ASN A 113 50.52 22.48 -13.53
C ASN A 113 49.49 21.34 -13.30
N SER A 114 49.52 20.67 -12.15
CA SER A 114 48.66 19.54 -11.79
C SER A 114 48.33 19.60 -10.29
N LYS A 115 47.48 20.55 -9.90
CA LYS A 115 47.07 20.78 -8.50
C LYS A 115 46.28 19.63 -7.86
N PHE A 116 45.75 18.72 -8.66
CA PHE A 116 44.82 17.68 -8.23
C PHE A 116 45.27 16.32 -8.74
N ASN A 117 45.04 15.29 -7.93
CA ASN A 117 45.26 13.93 -8.38
C ASN A 117 44.18 13.50 -9.41
N PRO A 118 44.39 12.43 -10.18
CA PRO A 118 43.46 12.03 -11.26
C PRO A 118 42.03 11.74 -10.79
N MET A 119 41.83 11.21 -9.58
CA MET A 119 40.48 11.01 -9.04
C MET A 119 39.86 12.33 -8.60
N GLN A 120 40.61 13.18 -7.90
CA GLN A 120 40.16 14.52 -7.51
C GLN A 120 39.80 15.37 -8.72
N GLN A 121 40.59 15.34 -9.80
CA GLN A 121 40.25 16.00 -11.07
C GLN A 121 38.90 15.53 -11.60
N LEU A 122 38.70 14.20 -11.67
CA LEU A 122 37.45 13.62 -12.17
C LEU A 122 36.26 13.93 -11.25
N SER A 123 36.44 13.81 -9.93
CA SER A 123 35.43 14.13 -8.93
C SER A 123 35.05 15.60 -8.98
N TYR A 124 36.02 16.52 -8.94
CA TYR A 124 35.73 17.96 -9.05
C TYR A 124 35.11 18.33 -10.39
N PHE A 125 35.47 17.65 -11.48
CA PHE A 125 34.82 17.84 -12.77
C PHE A 125 33.33 17.49 -12.69
N PHE A 126 32.96 16.29 -12.25
CA PHE A 126 31.56 15.90 -12.13
C PHE A 126 30.79 16.73 -11.10
N ILE A 127 31.40 17.01 -9.95
CA ILE A 127 30.76 17.81 -8.91
C ILE A 127 30.47 19.22 -9.44
N MET A 128 31.46 19.89 -10.03
CA MET A 128 31.32 21.28 -10.44
C MET A 128 30.55 21.46 -11.74
N PHE A 129 30.69 20.56 -12.73
CA PHE A 129 30.12 20.75 -14.07
C PHE A 129 28.90 19.87 -14.37
N LEU A 130 28.58 18.89 -13.52
CA LEU A 130 27.37 18.07 -13.66
C LEU A 130 26.43 18.22 -12.47
N PHE A 131 26.86 17.88 -11.26
CA PHE A 131 25.98 17.81 -10.10
C PHE A 131 25.58 19.18 -9.55
N LEU A 132 26.51 20.13 -9.47
CA LEU A 132 26.22 21.47 -8.96
C LEU A 132 25.24 22.26 -9.85
N PRO A 133 25.34 22.22 -11.20
CA PRO A 133 24.28 22.74 -12.06
C PRO A 133 22.93 22.07 -11.84
N ILE A 134 22.89 20.73 -11.74
CA ILE A 134 21.65 19.98 -11.56
C ILE A 134 20.97 20.35 -10.24
N ILE A 135 21.71 20.42 -9.12
CA ILE A 135 21.12 20.74 -7.81
C ILE A 135 20.59 22.18 -7.79
N CYS A 136 21.30 23.13 -8.42
CA CYS A 136 20.82 24.51 -8.54
C CYS A 136 19.55 24.57 -9.38
N ILE A 137 19.54 24.00 -10.60
CA ILE A 137 18.38 24.03 -11.50
C ILE A 137 17.17 23.37 -10.85
N SER A 138 17.34 22.15 -10.32
CA SER A 138 16.26 21.44 -9.64
C SER A 138 15.76 22.19 -8.40
N GLY A 139 16.65 22.85 -7.63
CA GLY A 139 16.26 23.66 -6.49
C GLY A 139 15.43 24.89 -6.87
N TRP A 140 15.79 25.59 -7.95
CA TRP A 140 14.99 26.69 -8.50
C TRP A 140 13.62 26.21 -8.98
N LEU A 141 13.53 25.08 -9.68
CA LEU A 141 12.25 24.51 -10.13
C LEU A 141 11.34 24.09 -8.97
N LEU A 142 11.90 23.56 -7.88
CA LEU A 142 11.12 23.21 -6.69
C LEU A 142 10.67 24.43 -5.89
N MET A 143 11.43 25.52 -5.94
CA MET A 143 11.07 26.79 -5.31
C MET A 143 10.00 27.56 -6.10
N PHE A 144 9.96 27.36 -7.42
CA PHE A 144 8.95 27.92 -8.33
C PHE A 144 8.28 26.80 -9.14
N PRO A 145 7.38 26.01 -8.53
CA PRO A 145 6.77 24.85 -9.18
C PRO A 145 6.01 25.18 -10.47
N GLU A 146 5.55 26.42 -10.62
CA GLU A 146 4.90 26.94 -11.84
C GLU A 146 5.82 26.94 -13.07
N LEU A 147 7.14 26.92 -12.87
CA LEU A 147 8.13 26.83 -13.94
C LEU A 147 8.49 25.38 -14.29
N ALA A 148 8.03 24.41 -13.49
CA ALA A 148 8.24 22.99 -13.79
C ALA A 148 7.31 22.56 -14.93
N PRO A 149 7.79 21.74 -15.88
CA PRO A 149 6.92 21.16 -16.90
C PRO A 149 5.75 20.41 -16.26
N ASP A 150 4.55 20.49 -16.84
CA ASP A 150 3.37 19.79 -16.31
C ASP A 150 3.61 18.26 -16.25
N GLU A 151 4.27 17.71 -17.26
CA GLU A 151 4.62 16.29 -17.34
C GLU A 151 6.08 16.07 -17.75
N ILE A 152 6.73 15.09 -17.12
CA ILE A 152 8.06 14.59 -17.49
C ILE A 152 8.01 13.06 -17.41
N PHE A 153 8.26 12.38 -18.52
CA PHE A 153 8.16 10.91 -18.64
C PHE A 153 6.81 10.32 -18.17
N GLY A 154 5.70 11.01 -18.44
CA GLY A 154 4.35 10.56 -18.06
C GLY A 154 4.02 10.68 -16.56
N MET A 155 4.90 11.31 -15.78
CA MET A 155 4.67 11.66 -14.37
C MET A 155 4.49 13.17 -14.24
N GLY A 156 3.73 13.62 -13.23
CA GLY A 156 3.64 15.04 -12.89
C GLY A 156 5.03 15.63 -12.65
N GLY A 157 5.41 16.68 -13.39
CA GLY A 157 6.82 17.06 -13.56
C GLY A 157 7.56 17.49 -12.30
N VAL A 158 6.85 17.83 -11.22
CA VAL A 158 7.44 18.13 -9.89
C VAL A 158 8.09 16.89 -9.27
N TRP A 159 7.51 15.69 -9.44
CA TRP A 159 7.98 14.48 -8.76
C TRP A 159 9.36 14.01 -9.26
N PRO A 160 9.62 13.92 -10.58
CA PRO A 160 10.96 13.64 -11.09
C PRO A 160 12.00 14.66 -10.65
N MET A 161 11.63 15.95 -10.55
CA MET A 161 12.54 17.00 -10.09
C MET A 161 12.87 16.89 -8.60
N ALA A 162 11.88 16.60 -7.76
CA ALA A 162 12.10 16.35 -6.33
C ALA A 162 13.01 15.15 -6.10
N LEU A 163 12.80 14.07 -6.85
CA LEU A 163 13.63 12.88 -6.81
C LEU A 163 15.07 13.20 -7.24
N LEU A 164 15.25 13.89 -8.37
CA LEU A 164 16.56 14.28 -8.88
C LEU A 164 17.30 15.19 -7.89
N HIS A 165 16.63 16.19 -7.32
CA HIS A 165 17.19 17.09 -6.31
C HIS A 165 17.68 16.32 -5.09
N THR A 166 16.86 15.37 -4.60
CA THR A 166 17.20 14.55 -3.44
C THR A 166 18.40 13.64 -3.70
N ILE A 167 18.41 12.95 -4.85
CA ILE A 167 19.53 12.05 -5.24
C ILE A 167 20.83 12.85 -5.35
N VAL A 168 20.82 13.97 -6.06
CA VAL A 168 22.01 14.80 -6.24
C VAL A 168 22.45 15.42 -4.93
N GLY A 169 21.53 15.90 -4.10
CA GLY A 169 21.81 16.43 -2.76
C GLY A 169 22.48 15.39 -1.86
N PHE A 170 22.02 14.14 -1.91
CA PHE A 170 22.62 13.03 -1.19
C PHE A 170 24.05 12.72 -1.68
N LEU A 171 24.26 12.64 -3.00
CA LEU A 171 25.59 12.42 -3.58
C LEU A 171 26.58 13.54 -3.21
N LEU A 172 26.12 14.79 -3.25
CA LEU A 172 26.92 15.96 -2.84
C LEU A 172 27.22 15.95 -1.33
N SER A 173 26.30 15.46 -0.51
CA SER A 173 26.51 15.27 0.93
C SER A 173 27.59 14.24 1.21
N ILE A 174 27.54 13.07 0.56
CA ILE A 174 28.59 12.04 0.65
C ILE A 174 29.94 12.64 0.23
N PHE A 175 29.95 13.35 -0.91
CA PHE A 175 31.16 14.00 -1.38
C PHE A 175 31.72 14.98 -0.35
N MET A 176 30.88 15.79 0.32
CA MET A 176 31.33 16.71 1.36
C MET A 176 32.03 15.97 2.51
N PHE A 177 31.44 14.90 3.03
CA PHE A 177 32.05 14.11 4.10
C PHE A 177 33.38 13.48 3.67
N VAL A 178 33.42 12.86 2.48
CA VAL A 178 34.64 12.27 1.92
C VAL A 178 35.70 13.34 1.68
N HIS A 179 35.31 14.51 1.16
CA HIS A 179 36.22 15.62 0.88
C HIS A 179 36.85 16.17 2.17
N ILE A 180 36.06 16.37 3.22
CA ILE A 180 36.57 16.76 4.54
C ILE A 180 37.55 15.69 5.04
N TYR A 181 37.19 14.40 5.00
CA TYR A 181 38.10 13.33 5.42
C TYR A 181 39.42 13.34 4.64
N LEU A 182 39.38 13.45 3.32
CA LEU A 182 40.58 13.54 2.47
C LEU A 182 41.42 14.80 2.76
N GLY A 183 40.82 15.87 3.27
CA GLY A 183 41.55 17.03 3.77
C GLY A 183 42.48 16.70 4.95
N THR A 184 42.21 15.63 5.70
CA THR A 184 43.03 15.18 6.83
C THR A 184 44.22 14.30 6.44
N THR A 185 44.28 13.82 5.18
CA THR A 185 45.30 12.87 4.72
C THR A 185 46.60 13.53 4.26
N GLY A 186 46.86 14.78 4.67
CA GLY A 186 48.17 15.43 4.48
C GLY A 186 49.25 14.82 5.39
N ARG A 187 50.51 15.25 5.30
CA ARG A 187 51.57 14.77 6.23
C ARG A 187 51.25 15.14 7.69
N THR A 188 50.47 16.21 7.89
CA THR A 188 49.79 16.48 9.15
C THR A 188 48.30 16.75 8.89
N ILE A 189 47.45 16.45 9.89
CA ILE A 189 45.98 16.56 9.80
C ILE A 189 45.53 17.96 9.33
N GLY A 190 46.27 19.02 9.69
CA GLY A 190 45.92 20.40 9.37
C GLY A 190 46.58 20.98 8.11
N GLU A 191 47.50 20.26 7.46
CA GLU A 191 48.35 20.84 6.42
C GLU A 191 47.57 21.31 5.19
N LEU A 192 46.71 20.44 4.67
CA LEU A 192 45.92 20.73 3.47
C LEU A 192 44.91 21.85 3.76
N TYR A 193 44.26 21.85 4.92
CA TYR A 193 43.40 22.97 5.34
C TYR A 193 44.16 24.29 5.45
N LYS A 194 45.35 24.27 6.05
CA LYS A 194 46.20 25.47 6.18
C LYS A 194 46.59 26.02 4.80
N SER A 195 46.80 25.15 3.82
CA SER A 195 47.04 25.56 2.44
C SER A 195 45.84 26.28 1.82
N MET A 196 44.61 25.84 2.14
CA MET A 196 43.39 26.48 1.66
C MET A 196 43.04 27.78 2.42
N ILE A 197 43.47 27.91 3.68
CA ILE A 197 43.31 29.15 4.46
C ILE A 197 44.35 30.19 4.00
N THR A 198 45.61 29.81 3.88
CA THR A 198 46.72 30.76 3.62
C THR A 198 47.00 31.00 2.14
N GLY A 199 46.63 30.05 1.26
CA GLY A 199 46.94 30.07 -0.18
C GLY A 199 48.30 29.48 -0.55
N TRP A 200 49.13 29.16 0.45
CA TRP A 200 50.48 28.64 0.27
C TRP A 200 50.53 27.14 0.49
N HIS A 201 51.02 26.40 -0.51
CA HIS A 201 51.23 24.96 -0.43
C HIS A 201 52.70 24.65 -0.07
N LEU A 202 52.91 23.69 0.84
CA LEU A 202 54.23 23.27 1.28
C LEU A 202 54.72 22.14 0.37
N ILE A 203 55.76 22.43 -0.41
CA ILE A 203 56.44 21.41 -1.22
C ILE A 203 57.50 20.74 -0.37
N HIS A 204 57.35 19.43 -0.28
CA HIS A 204 58.26 18.56 0.43
C HIS A 204 59.31 17.98 -0.52
N PRO A 205 60.62 18.09 -0.20
CA PRO A 205 61.64 17.35 -0.95
C PRO A 205 61.45 15.84 -0.71
N LYS A 206 61.61 15.04 -1.77
CA LYS A 206 61.63 13.57 -1.68
C LYS A 206 62.73 13.13 -0.73
N LYS A 207 62.40 12.38 0.33
CA LYS A 207 63.42 11.81 1.21
C LYS A 207 64.00 10.53 0.58
N PRO A 208 65.32 10.27 0.67
CA PRO A 208 65.92 9.00 0.24
C PRO A 208 65.28 7.76 0.90
N GLU A 209 64.80 7.89 2.14
CA GLU A 209 64.05 6.83 2.86
C GLU A 209 62.68 6.48 2.24
N GLU A 210 62.03 7.43 1.53
CA GLU A 210 60.75 7.17 0.84
C GLU A 210 60.98 6.36 -0.45
N GLU A 211 62.14 6.49 -1.10
CA GLU A 211 62.54 5.64 -2.23
C GLU A 211 62.80 4.19 -1.80
N ILE A 212 63.51 3.99 -0.68
CA ILE A 212 63.80 2.66 -0.12
C ILE A 212 62.49 1.96 0.32
N LYS A 213 61.60 2.67 1.03
CA LYS A 213 60.26 2.14 1.37
C LYS A 213 59.40 1.84 0.14
N SER A 214 59.47 2.66 -0.91
CA SER A 214 58.74 2.38 -2.16
C SER A 214 59.23 1.13 -2.89
N GLN A 215 60.52 0.79 -2.73
CA GLN A 215 61.14 -0.42 -3.28
C GLN A 215 60.74 -1.66 -2.45
N GLU A 216 60.84 -1.57 -1.11
CA GLU A 216 60.41 -2.64 -0.19
C GLU A 216 58.91 -2.95 -0.31
N VAL A 217 58.07 -1.94 -0.54
CA VAL A 217 56.63 -2.12 -0.75
C VAL A 217 56.34 -2.74 -2.13
N LYS A 218 57.07 -2.36 -3.20
CA LYS A 218 56.97 -3.06 -4.50
C LYS A 218 57.35 -4.55 -4.41
N ASP A 219 58.32 -4.88 -3.57
CA ASP A 219 58.70 -6.27 -3.29
C ASP A 219 57.70 -7.00 -2.37
N PHE A 220 57.01 -6.29 -1.46
CA PHE A 220 55.88 -6.81 -0.68
C PHE A 220 54.64 -7.07 -1.56
N GLU A 221 54.33 -6.18 -2.51
CA GLU A 221 53.26 -6.35 -3.50
C GLU A 221 53.46 -7.59 -4.38
N LYS A 222 54.71 -7.93 -4.69
CA LYS A 222 55.07 -9.16 -5.40
C LYS A 222 54.77 -10.42 -4.57
N LYS A 223 54.73 -10.31 -3.23
CA LYS A 223 54.52 -11.42 -2.28
C LYS A 223 53.09 -11.59 -1.79
N THR A 224 52.20 -10.58 -1.81
CA THR A 224 50.83 -10.71 -1.28
C THR A 224 49.73 -10.53 -2.33
N LYS A 225 49.37 -11.62 -3.03
CA LYS A 225 48.25 -11.66 -4.00
C LYS A 225 46.83 -11.55 -3.40
N LYS A 226 46.67 -11.56 -2.07
CA LYS A 226 45.35 -11.66 -1.40
C LYS A 226 44.96 -10.36 -0.70
N LEU A 227 43.81 -9.81 -1.10
CA LEU A 227 43.23 -8.53 -0.65
C LEU A 227 42.64 -8.61 0.76
N PHE A 228 42.02 -9.75 1.11
CA PHE A 228 41.36 -9.96 2.41
C PHE A 228 42.19 -10.89 3.33
N PRO A 229 41.85 -10.98 4.62
CA PRO A 229 42.35 -12.03 5.51
C PRO A 229 42.06 -13.43 4.95
N ILE A 230 42.93 -14.40 5.25
CA ILE A 230 42.84 -15.80 4.76
C ILE A 230 41.48 -16.43 5.11
N VAL A 231 40.89 -16.01 6.23
CA VAL A 231 39.60 -16.44 6.77
C VAL A 231 38.46 -16.32 5.74
N PHE A 232 38.49 -15.35 4.84
CA PHE A 232 37.45 -15.16 3.80
C PHE A 232 37.68 -16.01 2.54
N TYR A 233 38.82 -16.70 2.40
CA TYR A 233 39.14 -17.52 1.23
C TYR A 233 38.78 -18.99 1.47
N ASN A 234 37.49 -19.25 1.64
CA ASN A 234 36.94 -20.59 1.76
C ASN A 234 35.72 -20.76 0.83
N PRO A 235 35.37 -21.99 0.41
CA PRO A 235 34.25 -22.21 -0.51
C PRO A 235 32.92 -21.63 -0.03
N LEU A 236 32.64 -21.70 1.28
CA LEU A 236 31.37 -21.24 1.85
C LEU A 236 31.22 -19.72 1.74
N THR A 237 32.29 -18.98 2.04
CA THR A 237 32.34 -17.53 1.87
C THR A 237 32.27 -17.13 0.39
N LEU A 238 32.89 -17.90 -0.51
CA LEU A 238 32.83 -17.64 -1.95
C LEU A 238 31.41 -17.84 -2.51
N THR A 239 30.74 -18.93 -2.12
CA THR A 239 29.35 -19.21 -2.50
C THR A 239 28.42 -18.14 -1.94
N GLY A 240 28.59 -17.74 -0.67
CA GLY A 240 27.79 -16.67 -0.07
C GLY A 240 27.98 -15.32 -0.79
N ALA A 241 29.21 -14.97 -1.17
CA ALA A 241 29.50 -13.77 -1.94
C ALA A 241 28.88 -13.81 -3.35
N LEU A 242 28.96 -14.96 -4.03
CA LEU A 242 28.33 -15.13 -5.35
C LEU A 242 26.80 -14.94 -5.26
N LEU A 243 26.15 -15.58 -4.28
CA LEU A 243 24.71 -15.45 -4.06
C LEU A 243 24.31 -14.00 -3.76
N ALA A 244 25.06 -13.30 -2.90
CA ALA A 244 24.79 -11.92 -2.54
C ALA A 244 24.92 -10.99 -3.76
N VAL A 245 25.98 -11.13 -4.57
CA VAL A 245 26.20 -10.29 -5.76
C VAL A 245 25.12 -10.57 -6.82
N LEU A 246 24.85 -11.83 -7.15
CA LEU A 246 23.83 -12.19 -8.14
C LEU A 246 22.44 -11.70 -7.72
N SER A 247 22.07 -11.90 -6.45
CA SER A 247 20.77 -11.43 -5.94
C SER A 247 20.66 -9.91 -6.02
N THR A 248 21.72 -9.18 -5.68
CA THR A 248 21.73 -7.71 -5.77
C THR A 248 21.56 -7.22 -7.20
N ILE A 249 22.25 -7.84 -8.16
CA ILE A 249 22.13 -7.50 -9.58
C ILE A 249 20.70 -7.78 -10.09
N LEU A 250 20.14 -8.93 -9.72
CA LEU A 250 18.77 -9.30 -10.12
C LEU A 250 17.73 -8.36 -9.51
N ILE A 251 17.86 -8.00 -8.23
CA ILE A 251 16.96 -7.03 -7.58
C ILE A 251 17.02 -5.69 -8.34
N ALA A 252 18.21 -5.18 -8.61
CA ALA A 252 18.37 -3.92 -9.35
C ALA A 252 17.75 -3.98 -10.75
N LEU A 253 17.94 -5.10 -11.46
CA LEU A 253 17.35 -5.30 -12.78
C LEU A 253 15.82 -5.34 -12.73
N LEU A 254 15.24 -6.10 -11.79
CA LEU A 254 13.78 -6.23 -11.69
C LEU A 254 13.12 -4.91 -11.27
N ILE A 255 13.76 -4.13 -10.39
CA ILE A 255 13.31 -2.79 -10.05
C ILE A 255 13.27 -1.90 -11.30
N ILE A 256 14.31 -1.95 -12.15
CA ILE A 256 14.34 -1.19 -13.40
C ILE A 256 13.20 -1.63 -14.33
N ILE A 257 12.94 -2.93 -14.45
CA ILE A 257 11.84 -3.45 -15.29
C ILE A 257 10.49 -2.94 -14.77
N GLU A 258 10.29 -2.95 -13.46
CA GLU A 258 9.06 -2.47 -12.81
C GLU A 258 8.83 -0.97 -13.07
N PHE A 259 9.88 -0.17 -13.18
CA PHE A 259 9.78 1.25 -13.55
C PHE A 259 9.50 1.51 -15.03
N VAL A 260 9.79 0.54 -15.92
CA VAL A 260 9.66 0.71 -17.38
C VAL A 260 8.36 0.12 -17.92
N VAL A 261 7.75 -0.83 -17.21
CA VAL A 261 6.57 -1.56 -17.67
C VAL A 261 5.31 -1.04 -16.98
N ASP A 262 4.32 -0.61 -17.75
CA ASP A 262 3.08 0.01 -17.24
C ASP A 262 2.14 -0.95 -16.48
N ASN A 263 2.29 -2.28 -16.66
CA ASN A 263 1.51 -3.31 -15.96
C ASN A 263 2.36 -4.57 -15.71
N PRO A 264 3.26 -4.55 -14.72
CA PRO A 264 4.05 -5.73 -14.38
C PRO A 264 3.14 -6.85 -13.85
N ASN A 265 3.60 -8.10 -14.01
CA ASN A 265 2.90 -9.23 -13.42
C ASN A 265 2.81 -9.05 -11.89
N PRO A 266 1.64 -9.27 -11.25
CA PRO A 266 1.50 -9.11 -9.80
C PRO A 266 2.57 -9.87 -9.01
N TYR A 267 3.02 -11.04 -9.46
CA TYR A 267 4.03 -11.84 -8.77
C TYR A 267 5.45 -11.25 -8.82
N LEU A 268 5.72 -10.27 -9.69
CA LEU A 268 7.02 -9.62 -9.81
C LEU A 268 7.43 -8.98 -8.48
N GLY A 269 6.52 -8.27 -7.81
CA GLY A 269 6.77 -7.63 -6.53
C GLY A 269 7.17 -8.61 -5.42
N ILE A 270 6.56 -9.81 -5.39
CA ILE A 270 6.95 -10.87 -4.44
C ILE A 270 8.40 -11.32 -4.68
N VAL A 271 8.77 -11.53 -5.95
CA VAL A 271 10.12 -11.98 -6.29
C VAL A 271 11.15 -10.90 -5.97
N THR A 272 10.88 -9.65 -6.36
CA THR A 272 11.78 -8.50 -6.21
C THR A 272 11.96 -8.09 -4.74
N PHE A 273 10.88 -7.99 -3.97
CA PHE A 273 10.92 -7.40 -2.63
C PHE A 273 10.94 -8.40 -1.48
N ILE A 274 10.67 -9.69 -1.73
CA ILE A 274 10.65 -10.73 -0.68
C ILE A 274 11.66 -11.84 -0.96
N VAL A 275 11.56 -12.49 -2.13
CA VAL A 275 12.36 -13.69 -2.43
C VAL A 275 13.84 -13.37 -2.60
N LEU A 276 14.19 -12.46 -3.51
CA LEU A 276 15.59 -12.13 -3.79
C LEU A 276 16.31 -11.48 -2.58
N PRO A 277 15.69 -10.57 -1.81
CA PRO A 277 16.29 -10.07 -0.58
C PRO A 277 16.55 -11.17 0.46
N SER A 278 15.66 -12.16 0.57
CA SER A 278 15.88 -13.31 1.45
C SER A 278 17.11 -14.12 1.03
N VAL A 279 17.31 -14.34 -0.28
CA VAL A 279 18.49 -15.02 -0.81
C VAL A 279 19.77 -14.19 -0.57
N LEU A 280 19.71 -12.87 -0.73
CA LEU A 280 20.81 -11.96 -0.40
C LEU A 280 21.22 -12.10 1.08
N LEU A 281 20.26 -12.08 2.00
CA LEU A 281 20.51 -12.25 3.44
C LEU A 281 21.13 -13.63 3.75
N ILE A 282 20.67 -14.70 3.10
CA ILE A 282 21.27 -16.03 3.21
C ILE A 282 22.72 -16.00 2.72
N GLY A 283 23.00 -15.36 1.58
CA GLY A 283 24.37 -15.23 1.04
C GLY A 283 25.33 -14.53 2.01
N LEU A 284 24.87 -13.45 2.64
CA LEU A 284 25.64 -12.71 3.66
C LEU A 284 25.85 -13.53 4.93
N PHE A 285 24.83 -14.28 5.35
CA PHE A 285 24.94 -15.19 6.48
C PHE A 285 25.97 -16.31 6.22
N LEU A 286 26.02 -16.85 5.00
CA LEU A 286 27.03 -17.82 4.58
C LEU A 286 28.44 -17.23 4.57
N ILE A 287 28.62 -15.97 4.19
CA ILE A 287 29.91 -15.25 4.30
C ILE A 287 30.38 -15.23 5.76
N ALA A 288 29.50 -14.85 6.69
CA ALA A 288 29.82 -14.77 8.11
C ALA A 288 30.15 -16.15 8.71
N ILE A 289 29.34 -17.17 8.42
CA ILE A 289 29.61 -18.54 8.88
C ILE A 289 30.91 -19.08 8.29
N GLY A 290 31.16 -18.87 7.00
CA GLY A 290 32.39 -19.31 6.34
C GLY A 290 33.62 -18.71 7.00
N ALA A 291 33.58 -17.42 7.31
CA ALA A 291 34.64 -16.76 8.04
C ALA A 291 34.83 -17.32 9.45
N ILE A 292 33.75 -17.50 10.23
CA ILE A 292 33.85 -18.07 11.59
C ILE A 292 34.41 -19.49 11.56
N LYS A 293 33.95 -20.32 10.62
CA LYS A 293 34.37 -21.73 10.50
C LYS A 293 35.84 -21.85 10.08
N GLU A 294 36.28 -21.06 9.11
CA GLU A 294 37.68 -21.07 8.67
C GLU A 294 38.60 -20.49 9.76
N ASN A 295 38.16 -19.47 10.50
CA ASN A 295 38.89 -18.96 11.66
C ASN A 295 39.07 -20.04 12.74
N ARG A 296 38.00 -20.77 13.09
CA ARG A 296 38.08 -21.91 14.03
C ARG A 296 39.03 -23.00 13.53
N ARG A 297 39.00 -23.32 12.23
CA ARG A 297 39.90 -24.31 11.63
C ARG A 297 41.37 -23.90 11.72
N ILE A 298 41.68 -22.62 11.48
CA ILE A 298 43.03 -22.06 11.60
C ILE A 298 43.49 -22.13 13.06
N LEU A 299 42.65 -21.71 14.01
CA LEU A 299 42.92 -21.75 15.45
C LEU A 299 43.10 -23.18 16.01
N HIS A 300 42.53 -24.20 15.37
CA HIS A 300 42.75 -25.60 15.75
C HIS A 300 44.05 -26.19 15.20
N LYS A 301 44.60 -25.64 14.10
CA LYS A 301 45.83 -26.14 13.46
C LYS A 301 47.08 -25.51 14.05
N GLU A 302 47.03 -24.22 14.38
CA GLU A 302 48.08 -23.55 15.13
C GLU A 302 47.73 -23.70 16.61
N ALA A 303 48.63 -24.25 17.43
CA ALA A 303 48.49 -24.31 18.89
C ALA A 303 48.53 -22.89 19.51
N SER A 304 47.54 -22.07 19.18
CA SER A 304 47.49 -20.64 19.41
C SER A 304 46.84 -20.36 20.77
N LYS A 305 47.53 -19.58 21.61
CA LYS A 305 47.00 -19.07 22.90
C LYS A 305 45.80 -18.12 22.73
N LYS A 306 45.49 -17.66 21.52
CA LYS A 306 44.49 -16.63 21.26
C LYS A 306 43.14 -17.26 20.89
N LYS A 307 42.13 -17.07 21.75
CA LYS A 307 40.80 -17.69 21.64
C LYS A 307 39.78 -16.89 20.80
N LEU A 308 40.06 -15.62 20.50
CA LEU A 308 39.18 -14.71 19.76
C LEU A 308 39.90 -14.13 18.53
N PRO A 309 39.16 -13.78 17.46
CA PRO A 309 39.73 -13.08 16.31
C PRO A 309 40.32 -11.73 16.73
N ILE A 310 41.54 -11.44 16.27
CA ILE A 310 42.22 -10.18 16.55
C ILE A 310 41.92 -9.22 15.40
N ILE A 311 41.27 -8.10 15.69
CA ILE A 311 41.15 -7.01 14.74
C ILE A 311 42.33 -6.06 15.00
N ASP A 312 43.44 -6.28 14.29
CA ASP A 312 44.59 -5.38 14.33
C ASP A 312 44.43 -4.28 13.28
N LEU A 313 43.97 -3.10 13.70
CA LEU A 313 43.85 -1.94 12.82
C LEU A 313 45.21 -1.33 12.44
N ASN A 314 46.34 -1.89 12.84
CA ASN A 314 47.64 -1.56 12.27
C ASN A 314 48.01 -2.48 11.09
N ASN A 315 47.22 -3.54 10.85
CA ASN A 315 47.40 -4.44 9.72
C ASN A 315 46.56 -3.97 8.51
N PRO A 316 47.17 -3.71 7.34
CA PRO A 316 46.48 -3.20 6.16
C PRO A 316 45.35 -4.12 5.66
N LYS A 317 45.49 -5.45 5.80
CA LYS A 317 44.43 -6.40 5.40
C LYS A 317 43.21 -6.32 6.30
N HIS A 318 43.43 -6.04 7.59
CA HIS A 318 42.35 -5.90 8.57
C HIS A 318 41.67 -4.53 8.42
N GLN A 319 42.44 -3.48 8.11
CA GLN A 319 41.89 -2.15 7.78
C GLN A 319 41.00 -2.22 6.53
N VAL A 320 41.45 -2.88 5.44
CA VAL A 320 40.63 -3.08 4.23
C VAL A 320 39.38 -3.91 4.51
N ALA A 321 39.51 -5.03 5.23
CA ALA A 321 38.36 -5.84 5.59
C ALA A 321 37.35 -5.05 6.44
N THR A 322 37.83 -4.25 7.39
CA THR A 322 37.00 -3.39 8.25
C THR A 322 36.30 -2.30 7.44
N LEU A 323 37.01 -1.65 6.52
CA LEU A 323 36.45 -0.62 5.64
C LEU A 323 35.36 -1.21 4.73
N VAL A 324 35.66 -2.30 4.02
CA VAL A 324 34.70 -2.96 3.12
C VAL A 324 33.49 -3.48 3.89
N PHE A 325 33.70 -4.07 5.06
CA PHE A 325 32.60 -4.55 5.91
C PHE A 325 31.74 -3.39 6.42
N SER A 326 32.34 -2.29 6.86
CA SER A 326 31.60 -1.13 7.38
C SER A 326 30.79 -0.44 6.29
N VAL A 327 31.41 -0.16 5.14
CA VAL A 327 30.73 0.45 3.98
C VAL A 327 29.65 -0.49 3.46
N GLY A 328 29.96 -1.78 3.29
CA GLY A 328 28.99 -2.79 2.86
C GLY A 328 27.80 -2.92 3.82
N THR A 329 28.04 -2.87 5.13
CA THR A 329 26.98 -2.92 6.15
C THR A 329 26.10 -1.69 6.07
N ILE A 330 26.65 -0.48 5.91
CA ILE A 330 25.87 0.75 5.76
C ILE A 330 25.00 0.67 4.50
N VAL A 331 25.59 0.34 3.34
CA VAL A 331 24.87 0.23 2.07
C VAL A 331 23.77 -0.81 2.17
N LEU A 332 24.08 -1.98 2.72
CA LEU A 332 23.10 -3.05 2.90
C LEU A 332 21.99 -2.64 3.85
N THR A 333 22.31 -1.95 4.96
CA THR A 333 21.30 -1.50 5.93
C THR A 333 20.34 -0.52 5.27
N VAL A 334 20.86 0.48 4.54
CA VAL A 334 20.04 1.43 3.79
C VAL A 334 19.19 0.71 2.74
N ALA A 335 19.80 -0.19 1.95
CA ALA A 335 19.09 -0.98 0.95
C ALA A 335 18.02 -1.90 1.56
N SER A 336 18.29 -2.48 2.75
CA SER A 336 17.35 -3.34 3.46
C SER A 336 16.19 -2.56 4.06
N ILE A 337 16.44 -1.36 4.59
CA ILE A 337 15.39 -0.45 5.05
C ILE A 337 14.47 -0.09 3.87
N PHE A 338 15.06 0.33 2.75
CA PHE A 338 14.31 0.66 1.55
C PHE A 338 13.54 -0.54 0.99
N GLY A 339 14.19 -1.70 0.87
CA GLY A 339 13.58 -2.93 0.39
C GLY A 339 12.46 -3.43 1.31
N SER A 340 12.64 -3.32 2.64
CA SER A 340 11.60 -3.68 3.62
C SER A 340 10.40 -2.75 3.53
N PHE A 341 10.64 -1.45 3.31
CA PHE A 341 9.58 -0.47 3.09
C PHE A 341 8.82 -0.75 1.79
N LYS A 342 9.50 -1.11 0.71
CA LYS A 342 8.84 -1.52 -0.54
C LYS A 342 8.07 -2.83 -0.42
N ALA A 343 8.63 -3.82 0.26
CA ALA A 343 7.92 -5.06 0.59
C ALA A 343 6.67 -4.77 1.43
N TYR A 344 6.78 -3.84 2.38
CA TYR A 344 5.66 -3.37 3.17
C TYR A 344 4.57 -2.75 2.28
N GLU A 345 4.89 -1.71 1.49
CA GLU A 345 3.93 -1.04 0.59
C GLU A 345 3.25 -2.03 -0.37
N TYR A 346 4.04 -2.94 -0.95
CA TYR A 346 3.53 -3.94 -1.88
C TYR A 346 2.58 -4.93 -1.18
N THR A 347 2.94 -5.47 -0.01
CA THR A 347 2.09 -6.42 0.72
C THR A 347 0.84 -5.80 1.35
N ASP A 348 0.75 -4.47 1.37
CA ASP A 348 -0.42 -3.69 1.78
C ASP A 348 -1.22 -3.13 0.59
N SER A 349 -0.82 -3.46 -0.64
CA SER A 349 -1.52 -3.03 -1.84
C SER A 349 -2.79 -3.85 -2.12
N ASP A 350 -3.76 -3.22 -2.80
CA ASP A 350 -4.96 -3.90 -3.29
C ASP A 350 -4.63 -5.03 -4.27
N GLU A 351 -3.56 -4.86 -5.04
CA GLU A 351 -3.08 -5.86 -5.99
C GLU A 351 -2.59 -7.12 -5.26
N PHE A 352 -1.79 -6.95 -4.21
CA PHE A 352 -1.37 -8.09 -3.39
C PHE A 352 -2.57 -8.78 -2.74
N CYS A 353 -3.47 -8.02 -2.12
CA CYS A 353 -4.63 -8.56 -1.41
C CYS A 353 -5.64 -9.26 -2.35
N GLY A 354 -5.86 -8.72 -3.54
CA GLY A 354 -6.90 -9.18 -4.47
C GLY A 354 -6.43 -10.13 -5.56
N GLN A 355 -5.18 -10.03 -6.02
CA GLN A 355 -4.71 -10.71 -7.24
C GLN A 355 -3.73 -11.84 -6.98
N VAL A 356 -2.98 -11.84 -5.86
CA VAL A 356 -2.00 -12.92 -5.60
C VAL A 356 -2.69 -14.26 -5.36
N CYS A 357 -3.81 -14.25 -4.64
CA CYS A 357 -4.62 -15.45 -4.39
C CYS A 357 -5.77 -15.59 -5.39
N HIS A 358 -5.58 -15.14 -6.64
CA HIS A 358 -6.65 -14.85 -7.62
C HIS A 358 -7.82 -15.85 -7.62
N THR A 359 -7.62 -17.17 -7.58
CA THR A 359 -8.74 -18.11 -7.57
C THR A 359 -9.60 -18.01 -6.32
N VAL A 360 -9.02 -17.79 -5.14
CA VAL A 360 -9.77 -17.74 -3.88
C VAL A 360 -10.39 -16.35 -3.65
N MET A 361 -9.66 -15.29 -4.05
CA MET A 361 -10.05 -13.91 -3.80
C MET A 361 -10.78 -13.23 -4.96
N GLU A 362 -10.81 -13.81 -6.17
CA GLU A 362 -11.52 -13.23 -7.34
C GLU A 362 -12.96 -12.82 -6.99
N PRO A 363 -13.80 -13.63 -6.28
CA PRO A 363 -15.17 -13.23 -5.99
C PRO A 363 -15.26 -11.91 -5.21
N GLU A 364 -14.46 -11.78 -4.15
CA GLU A 364 -14.45 -10.60 -3.28
C GLU A 364 -13.78 -9.40 -3.96
N PHE A 365 -12.71 -9.64 -4.73
CA PHE A 365 -11.99 -8.58 -5.45
C PHE A 365 -12.78 -8.04 -6.65
N THR A 366 -13.50 -8.90 -7.38
CA THR A 366 -14.42 -8.48 -8.44
C THR A 366 -15.56 -7.65 -7.87
N ALA A 367 -16.13 -8.06 -6.73
CA ALA A 367 -17.18 -7.29 -6.07
C ALA A 367 -16.67 -5.93 -5.54
N TYR A 368 -15.45 -5.89 -4.98
CA TYR A 368 -14.78 -4.67 -4.49
C TYR A 368 -14.65 -3.61 -5.58
N LYS A 369 -14.19 -3.99 -6.78
CA LYS A 369 -13.93 -3.07 -7.91
C LYS A 369 -15.16 -2.29 -8.37
N ASP A 370 -16.35 -2.82 -8.16
CA ASP A 370 -17.63 -2.23 -8.59
C ASP A 370 -18.48 -1.81 -7.37
N SER A 371 -17.79 -1.42 -6.29
CA SER A 371 -18.41 -0.98 -5.05
C SER A 371 -18.21 0.52 -4.79
N PRO A 372 -19.03 1.13 -3.91
CA PRO A 372 -18.80 2.49 -3.44
C PRO A 372 -17.43 2.69 -2.77
N HIS A 373 -16.77 1.60 -2.37
CA HIS A 373 -15.47 1.60 -1.70
C HIS A 373 -14.31 1.15 -2.61
N SER A 374 -14.51 1.06 -3.93
CA SER A 374 -13.49 0.62 -4.91
C SER A 374 -12.22 1.52 -4.96
N LYS A 375 -12.25 2.66 -4.28
CA LYS A 375 -11.14 3.60 -4.12
C LYS A 375 -10.57 3.64 -2.70
N VAL A 376 -11.09 2.82 -1.79
CA VAL A 376 -10.61 2.69 -0.42
C VAL A 376 -9.77 1.41 -0.35
N GLY A 377 -8.47 1.56 -0.16
CA GLY A 377 -7.55 0.43 -0.16
C GLY A 377 -7.93 -0.66 0.86
N CYS A 378 -7.70 -1.92 0.51
CA CYS A 378 -8.10 -3.09 1.31
C CYS A 378 -7.62 -3.00 2.76
N VAL A 379 -6.41 -2.50 2.97
CA VAL A 379 -5.76 -2.40 4.28
C VAL A 379 -6.42 -1.40 5.22
N SER A 380 -7.09 -0.38 4.69
CA SER A 380 -7.85 0.60 5.49
C SER A 380 -9.00 -0.08 6.25
N CYS A 381 -9.56 -1.15 5.69
CA CYS A 381 -10.65 -1.92 6.29
C CYS A 381 -10.17 -3.19 7.01
N HIS A 382 -9.15 -3.87 6.49
CA HIS A 382 -8.74 -5.21 6.97
C HIS A 382 -7.54 -5.24 7.92
N ILE A 383 -6.68 -4.22 7.92
CA ILE A 383 -5.50 -4.14 8.80
C ILE A 383 -5.68 -2.99 9.80
N GLY A 384 -5.99 -1.80 9.28
CA GLY A 384 -6.13 -0.57 10.05
C GLY A 384 -4.80 -0.03 10.62
N PRO A 385 -4.78 1.21 11.12
CA PRO A 385 -3.55 1.85 11.59
C PRO A 385 -3.04 1.25 12.92
N GLY A 386 -1.72 1.33 13.12
CA GLY A 386 -1.03 0.95 14.36
C GLY A 386 -0.17 -0.30 14.24
N THR A 387 0.90 -0.35 15.03
CA THR A 387 1.92 -1.43 14.97
C THR A 387 1.39 -2.78 15.44
N ASP A 388 0.50 -2.83 16.45
CA ASP A 388 -0.08 -4.09 16.95
C ASP A 388 -0.94 -4.78 15.87
N TRP A 389 -1.85 -4.03 15.23
CA TRP A 389 -2.71 -4.55 14.17
C TRP A 389 -1.92 -4.97 12.93
N PHE A 390 -0.86 -4.22 12.60
CA PHE A 390 0.07 -4.60 11.56
C PHE A 390 0.73 -5.96 11.83
N VAL A 391 1.27 -6.19 13.03
CA VAL A 391 1.92 -7.46 13.36
C VAL A 391 0.92 -8.61 13.33
N ARG A 392 -0.27 -8.42 13.93
CA ARG A 392 -1.34 -9.42 13.92
C ARG A 392 -1.76 -9.78 12.50
N SER A 393 -1.95 -8.77 11.63
CA SER A 393 -2.38 -9.00 10.25
C SER A 393 -1.36 -9.79 9.44
N LYS A 394 -0.05 -9.51 9.60
CA LYS A 394 1.01 -10.26 8.91
C LYS A 394 1.14 -11.70 9.41
N LEU A 395 0.99 -11.92 10.72
CA LEU A 395 0.96 -13.28 11.28
C LEU A 395 -0.26 -14.07 10.78
N SER A 396 -1.46 -13.47 10.82
CA SER A 396 -2.67 -14.11 10.28
C SER A 396 -2.59 -14.32 8.77
N GLY A 397 -2.01 -13.37 8.02
CA GLY A 397 -1.82 -13.45 6.58
C GLY A 397 -0.89 -14.60 6.20
N THR A 398 0.12 -14.89 7.00
CA THR A 398 0.98 -16.06 6.80
C THR A 398 0.18 -17.37 6.89
N TYR A 399 -0.75 -17.47 7.83
CA TYR A 399 -1.66 -18.62 7.92
C TYR A 399 -2.65 -18.68 6.75
N GLN A 400 -3.11 -17.55 6.23
CA GLN A 400 -3.96 -17.50 5.04
C GLN A 400 -3.21 -17.99 3.79
N VAL A 401 -1.96 -17.54 3.60
CA VAL A 401 -1.09 -18.04 2.51
C VAL A 401 -0.90 -19.55 2.63
N TYR A 402 -0.60 -20.05 3.83
CA TYR A 402 -0.55 -21.50 4.10
C TYR A 402 -1.88 -22.18 3.75
N SER A 403 -3.01 -21.62 4.16
CA SER A 403 -4.33 -22.18 3.90
C SER A 403 -4.64 -22.26 2.40
N VAL A 404 -4.24 -21.27 1.62
CA VAL A 404 -4.39 -21.27 0.15
C VAL A 404 -3.47 -22.31 -0.48
N LEU A 405 -2.19 -22.35 -0.12
CA LEU A 405 -1.19 -23.30 -0.65
C LEU A 405 -1.60 -24.76 -0.41
N PHE A 406 -2.13 -25.07 0.77
CA PHE A 406 -2.56 -26.42 1.15
C PHE A 406 -4.07 -26.68 0.96
N LYS A 407 -4.80 -25.76 0.31
CA LYS A 407 -6.25 -25.85 0.06
C LYS A 407 -7.10 -26.09 1.34
N LYS A 408 -6.67 -25.55 2.47
CA LYS A 408 -7.35 -25.63 3.78
C LYS A 408 -8.28 -24.45 4.01
N TYR A 409 -9.33 -24.32 3.19
CA TYR A 409 -10.33 -23.26 3.31
C TYR A 409 -11.73 -23.77 2.93
N SER A 410 -12.77 -23.14 3.47
CA SER A 410 -14.16 -23.46 3.14
C SER A 410 -14.63 -22.80 1.85
N ARG A 411 -15.70 -23.34 1.26
CA ARG A 411 -16.36 -22.79 0.06
C ARG A 411 -17.88 -22.79 0.29
N PRO A 412 -18.54 -21.63 0.44
CA PRO A 412 -17.96 -20.28 0.48
C PRO A 412 -17.12 -20.01 1.73
N ILE A 413 -16.40 -18.89 1.73
CA ILE A 413 -15.65 -18.41 2.90
C ILE A 413 -16.65 -17.72 3.84
N PRO A 414 -16.76 -18.10 5.12
CA PRO A 414 -17.75 -17.52 6.02
C PRO A 414 -17.52 -16.02 6.28
N THR A 415 -18.62 -15.27 6.44
CA THR A 415 -18.65 -13.81 6.65
C THR A 415 -19.15 -13.42 8.05
N PRO A 416 -18.65 -14.07 9.11
CA PRO A 416 -18.11 -13.26 10.20
C PRO A 416 -16.62 -13.52 10.34
N VAL A 417 -15.81 -12.48 10.12
CA VAL A 417 -14.40 -12.52 10.49
C VAL A 417 -14.33 -12.18 11.99
N GLU A 418 -14.08 -13.19 12.81
CA GLU A 418 -14.10 -13.12 14.29
C GLU A 418 -13.04 -12.17 14.89
N HIS A 419 -12.14 -11.63 14.06
CA HIS A 419 -11.02 -10.78 14.46
C HIS A 419 -10.98 -9.40 13.78
N LEU A 420 -12.10 -8.94 13.22
CA LEU A 420 -12.18 -7.56 12.72
C LEU A 420 -12.15 -6.56 13.87
N ARG A 421 -11.56 -5.39 13.60
CA ARG A 421 -11.58 -4.24 14.51
C ARG A 421 -13.02 -3.78 14.75
N PRO A 422 -13.29 -3.07 15.86
CA PRO A 422 -14.59 -2.43 16.07
C PRO A 422 -14.97 -1.58 14.85
N ALA A 423 -16.19 -1.77 14.33
CA ALA A 423 -16.59 -1.17 13.06
C ALA A 423 -16.51 0.36 13.07
N GLN A 424 -16.78 0.99 14.20
CA GLN A 424 -16.68 2.44 14.38
C GLN A 424 -15.26 2.95 14.06
N GLN A 425 -14.22 2.22 14.49
CA GLN A 425 -12.83 2.62 14.20
C GLN A 425 -12.44 2.50 12.72
N ILE A 426 -13.22 1.75 11.93
CA ILE A 426 -13.01 1.56 10.49
C ILE A 426 -13.88 2.55 9.72
N CYS A 427 -15.20 2.46 9.92
CA CYS A 427 -16.20 3.20 9.16
C CYS A 427 -16.18 4.69 9.49
N GLU A 428 -15.95 5.06 10.76
CA GLU A 428 -16.07 6.46 11.19
C GLU A 428 -14.85 7.33 10.86
N GLN A 429 -13.81 6.74 10.28
CA GLN A 429 -12.70 7.51 9.69
C GLN A 429 -13.16 8.30 8.45
N CYS A 430 -14.25 7.87 7.81
CA CYS A 430 -14.82 8.53 6.62
C CYS A 430 -16.30 8.87 6.76
N HIS A 431 -17.05 8.16 7.61
CA HIS A 431 -18.48 8.39 7.84
C HIS A 431 -18.74 9.00 9.22
N TRP A 432 -19.52 10.08 9.33
CA TRP A 432 -19.75 10.73 10.64
C TRP A 432 -21.24 10.81 11.01
N PRO A 433 -21.83 9.72 11.56
CA PRO A 433 -23.25 9.67 11.88
C PRO A 433 -23.74 10.81 12.80
N GLU A 434 -22.88 11.34 13.67
CA GLU A 434 -23.24 12.47 14.54
C GLU A 434 -23.45 13.79 13.79
N LYS A 435 -22.91 13.94 12.58
CA LYS A 435 -23.03 15.16 11.77
C LYS A 435 -24.02 15.02 10.61
N PHE A 436 -24.27 13.81 10.13
CA PHE A 436 -25.22 13.54 9.06
C PHE A 436 -26.57 13.09 9.62
N TYR A 437 -27.57 13.96 9.62
CA TYR A 437 -28.91 13.72 10.21
C TYR A 437 -30.07 13.79 9.20
N HIS A 438 -29.78 13.90 7.90
CA HIS A 438 -30.82 14.03 6.87
C HIS A 438 -31.45 12.68 6.50
N GLU A 439 -32.71 12.73 6.07
CA GLU A 439 -33.39 11.61 5.42
C GLU A 439 -32.89 11.46 3.98
N ASN A 440 -32.79 10.21 3.52
CA ASN A 440 -32.36 9.92 2.15
C ASN A 440 -33.56 9.51 1.30
N LYS A 441 -33.76 10.20 0.17
CA LYS A 441 -34.73 9.78 -0.85
C LYS A 441 -34.21 8.55 -1.58
N ILE A 442 -34.96 7.47 -1.55
CA ILE A 442 -34.67 6.25 -2.32
C ILE A 442 -35.77 6.07 -3.36
N VAL A 443 -35.36 5.95 -4.62
CA VAL A 443 -36.24 5.68 -5.75
C VAL A 443 -35.97 4.27 -6.23
N PHE A 444 -37.03 3.50 -6.40
CA PHE A 444 -36.98 2.18 -7.00
C PHE A 444 -37.85 2.13 -8.25
N ASP A 445 -37.21 1.81 -9.36
CA ASP A 445 -37.87 1.44 -10.60
C ASP A 445 -37.86 -0.08 -10.69
N PHE A 446 -39.02 -0.71 -10.49
CA PHE A 446 -39.19 -2.15 -10.60
C PHE A 446 -39.90 -2.51 -11.90
N PHE A 447 -39.60 -3.69 -12.42
CA PHE A 447 -40.37 -4.30 -13.50
C PHE A 447 -40.89 -5.65 -13.02
N THR A 448 -42.18 -5.91 -13.26
CA THR A 448 -42.80 -7.20 -12.96
C THR A 448 -42.32 -8.28 -13.93
N GLN A 449 -42.54 -9.54 -13.57
CA GLN A 449 -42.15 -10.71 -14.35
C GLN A 449 -43.25 -11.18 -15.33
N ASP A 450 -44.21 -10.31 -15.63
CA ASP A 450 -45.27 -10.53 -16.62
C ASP A 450 -44.75 -10.27 -18.04
N GLU A 451 -45.60 -10.54 -19.03
CA GLU A 451 -45.25 -10.42 -20.45
C GLU A 451 -44.80 -9.01 -20.81
N GLN A 452 -45.50 -8.00 -20.32
CA GLN A 452 -45.26 -6.59 -20.62
C GLN A 452 -44.09 -6.00 -19.82
N ASN A 453 -43.53 -6.76 -18.87
CA ASN A 453 -42.59 -6.29 -17.86
C ASN A 453 -43.08 -5.00 -17.19
N SER A 454 -44.33 -5.01 -16.70
CA SER A 454 -45.01 -3.80 -16.24
C SER A 454 -44.19 -3.03 -15.19
N GLU A 455 -44.14 -1.71 -15.35
CA GLU A 455 -43.34 -0.83 -14.49
C GLU A 455 -44.05 -0.57 -13.16
N TYR A 456 -43.31 -0.66 -12.07
CA TYR A 456 -43.75 -0.33 -10.71
C TYR A 456 -42.76 0.66 -10.12
N LYS A 457 -43.23 1.89 -9.84
CA LYS A 457 -42.40 2.96 -9.27
C LYS A 457 -42.69 3.12 -7.80
N LEU A 458 -41.64 3.21 -7.00
CA LEU A 458 -41.74 3.41 -5.57
C LEU A 458 -40.69 4.45 -5.12
N THR A 459 -41.15 5.52 -4.50
CA THR A 459 -40.26 6.50 -3.86
C THR A 459 -40.52 6.50 -2.36
N MET A 460 -39.45 6.38 -1.58
CA MET A 460 -39.51 6.44 -0.13
C MET A 460 -38.49 7.45 0.42
N ASN A 461 -38.84 8.09 1.52
CA ASN A 461 -37.87 8.79 2.36
C ASN A 461 -37.40 7.82 3.44
N PHE A 462 -36.12 7.52 3.44
CA PHE A 462 -35.50 6.61 4.39
C PHE A 462 -34.86 7.40 5.53
N LYS A 463 -35.26 7.09 6.76
CA LYS A 463 -34.86 7.78 7.98
C LYS A 463 -33.51 7.27 8.47
N VAL A 464 -32.47 7.44 7.65
CA VAL A 464 -31.09 7.10 8.04
C VAL A 464 -30.73 7.83 9.34
N GLY A 465 -30.97 9.15 9.35
CA GLY A 465 -30.80 10.01 10.51
C GLY A 465 -29.39 9.99 11.11
N GLY A 466 -29.29 10.49 12.32
CA GLY A 466 -28.04 10.78 13.03
C GLY A 466 -28.24 11.95 13.99
N GLY A 467 -27.17 12.71 14.22
CA GLY A 467 -27.21 13.95 15.01
C GLY A 467 -26.39 13.89 16.30
N SER A 468 -26.26 15.04 16.97
CA SER A 468 -25.52 15.14 18.23
C SER A 468 -26.45 15.41 19.41
N LEU A 469 -26.06 14.91 20.58
CA LEU A 469 -26.75 15.18 21.85
C LEU A 469 -26.80 16.68 22.17
N GLU A 470 -25.78 17.43 21.75
CA GLU A 470 -25.61 18.85 22.06
C GLU A 470 -26.54 19.76 21.24
N LEU A 471 -26.86 19.40 19.99
CA LEU A 471 -27.61 20.24 19.06
C LEU A 471 -29.11 19.90 19.01
N GLY A 472 -29.54 18.77 19.58
CA GLY A 472 -30.94 18.35 19.66
C GLY A 472 -31.57 17.89 18.34
N ASN A 473 -30.85 17.98 17.22
CA ASN A 473 -31.28 17.54 15.89
C ASN A 473 -31.07 16.03 15.69
N SER A 474 -31.81 15.24 16.46
CA SER A 474 -31.55 13.82 16.65
C SER A 474 -32.71 12.93 16.21
N SER A 475 -32.49 12.11 15.16
CA SER A 475 -33.54 11.23 14.62
C SER A 475 -32.98 10.06 13.82
N GLY A 476 -33.84 9.10 13.45
CA GLY A 476 -33.54 8.01 12.53
C GLY A 476 -32.71 6.86 13.09
N ILE A 477 -32.31 5.96 12.19
CA ILE A 477 -31.74 4.64 12.52
C ILE A 477 -30.40 4.76 13.24
N HIS A 478 -29.46 5.58 12.75
CA HIS A 478 -28.15 5.71 13.38
C HIS A 478 -28.24 6.30 14.80
N TRP A 479 -29.16 7.24 15.01
CA TRP A 479 -29.41 7.81 16.33
C TRP A 479 -29.83 6.74 17.32
N VAL A 480 -30.84 5.94 16.98
CA VAL A 480 -31.36 4.87 17.85
C VAL A 480 -30.33 3.77 18.07
N MET A 481 -29.56 3.42 17.05
CA MET A 481 -28.66 2.27 17.05
C MET A 481 -27.39 2.47 17.89
N ASN A 482 -26.69 3.59 17.72
CA ASN A 482 -25.32 3.75 18.24
C ASN A 482 -25.06 5.09 18.98
N ILE A 483 -25.88 6.12 18.75
CA ILE A 483 -25.65 7.46 19.35
C ILE A 483 -26.41 7.63 20.66
N ALA A 484 -27.72 7.39 20.67
CA ALA A 484 -28.55 7.51 21.87
C ALA A 484 -28.49 6.28 22.77
N ASN A 485 -28.13 5.14 22.21
CA ASN A 485 -28.16 3.86 22.90
C ASN A 485 -26.90 3.04 22.64
N GLU A 486 -26.61 2.16 23.59
CA GLU A 486 -25.72 1.02 23.43
C GLU A 486 -26.61 -0.23 23.37
N ILE A 487 -26.67 -0.86 22.20
CA ILE A 487 -27.47 -2.06 21.97
C ILE A 487 -26.54 -3.28 22.06
N SER A 488 -26.83 -4.19 22.98
CA SER A 488 -26.18 -5.50 23.07
C SER A 488 -27.15 -6.58 22.68
N TYR A 489 -26.71 -7.63 21.99
CA TYR A 489 -27.59 -8.72 21.58
C TYR A 489 -26.88 -10.08 21.63
N TYR A 490 -27.69 -11.13 21.72
CA TYR A 490 -27.27 -12.51 21.55
C TYR A 490 -27.86 -13.03 20.24
N ALA A 491 -27.04 -13.69 19.43
CA ALA A 491 -27.49 -14.39 18.23
C ALA A 491 -27.44 -15.91 18.43
N ALA A 492 -28.51 -16.59 18.03
CA ALA A 492 -28.62 -18.04 18.14
C ALA A 492 -27.87 -18.79 17.02
N ASP A 493 -27.51 -18.09 15.94
CA ASP A 493 -26.81 -18.60 14.76
C ASP A 493 -25.52 -17.81 14.48
N LYS A 494 -24.57 -18.43 13.76
CA LYS A 494 -23.27 -17.80 13.44
C LYS A 494 -23.42 -16.63 12.45
N GLU A 495 -24.42 -16.71 11.59
CA GLU A 495 -24.77 -15.73 10.57
C GLU A 495 -25.48 -14.50 11.18
N ARG A 496 -25.83 -14.55 12.47
CA ARG A 496 -26.47 -13.46 13.22
C ARG A 496 -27.82 -13.06 12.59
N THR A 497 -28.56 -14.04 12.09
CA THR A 497 -29.89 -13.84 11.50
C THR A 497 -31.03 -14.08 12.49
N ILE A 498 -30.76 -14.77 13.60
CA ILE A 498 -31.72 -15.09 14.66
C ILE A 498 -31.23 -14.41 15.94
N ILE A 499 -31.88 -13.31 16.33
CA ILE A 499 -31.51 -12.50 17.50
C ILE A 499 -32.65 -12.56 18.50
N PRO A 500 -32.71 -13.54 19.42
CA PRO A 500 -33.84 -13.70 20.32
C PRO A 500 -33.75 -12.83 21.59
N TRP A 501 -32.60 -12.21 21.86
CA TRP A 501 -32.36 -11.42 23.06
C TRP A 501 -31.59 -10.14 22.75
N ILE A 502 -32.09 -9.03 23.29
CA ILE A 502 -31.54 -7.69 23.08
C ILE A 502 -31.57 -6.93 24.40
N LYS A 503 -30.51 -6.19 24.69
CA LYS A 503 -30.45 -5.22 25.77
C LYS A 503 -30.12 -3.85 25.20
N VAL A 504 -30.97 -2.89 25.50
CA VAL A 504 -30.79 -1.49 25.10
C VAL A 504 -30.45 -0.69 26.35
N LYS A 505 -29.27 -0.06 26.36
CA LYS A 505 -28.85 0.88 27.41
C LYS A 505 -28.85 2.29 26.84
N SER A 506 -29.69 3.17 27.36
CA SER A 506 -29.70 4.57 26.96
C SER A 506 -28.40 5.25 27.41
N ARG A 507 -27.66 5.86 26.48
CA ARG A 507 -26.48 6.68 26.79
C ARG A 507 -26.87 8.02 27.44
N ILE A 508 -28.13 8.43 27.29
CA ILE A 508 -28.67 9.68 27.83
C ILE A 508 -29.09 9.52 29.30
N THR A 509 -29.89 8.50 29.59
CA THR A 509 -30.50 8.30 30.91
C THR A 509 -29.81 7.21 31.74
N GLY A 510 -28.97 6.38 31.12
CA GLY A 510 -28.38 5.20 31.74
C GLY A 510 -29.36 4.02 31.93
N LYS A 511 -30.65 4.19 31.62
CA LYS A 511 -31.67 3.14 31.79
C LYS A 511 -31.39 1.96 30.85
N GLU A 512 -31.42 0.75 31.42
CA GLU A 512 -31.34 -0.50 30.67
C GLU A 512 -32.74 -1.10 30.48
N THR A 513 -33.02 -1.62 29.29
CA THR A 513 -34.25 -2.37 28.96
C THR A 513 -33.87 -3.61 28.19
N VAL A 514 -34.37 -4.77 28.62
CA VAL A 514 -34.11 -6.06 27.99
C VAL A 514 -35.36 -6.50 27.26
N TYR A 515 -35.20 -6.92 26.01
CA TYR A 515 -36.25 -7.47 25.16
C TYR A 515 -35.94 -8.93 24.83
N ARG A 516 -36.97 -9.77 24.86
CA ARG A 516 -36.87 -11.20 24.57
C ARG A 516 -37.92 -11.59 23.54
N ASP A 517 -37.54 -12.38 22.54
CA ASP A 517 -38.48 -13.02 21.63
C ASP A 517 -39.34 -14.02 22.41
N THR A 518 -40.64 -13.74 22.46
CA THR A 518 -41.65 -14.55 23.16
C THR A 518 -41.84 -15.94 22.54
N THR A 519 -41.40 -16.16 21.31
CA THR A 519 -41.53 -17.43 20.58
C THR A 519 -40.28 -18.29 20.65
N PHE A 520 -39.14 -17.73 21.06
CA PHE A 520 -37.87 -18.44 21.10
C PHE A 520 -37.69 -19.22 22.42
N LYS A 521 -37.27 -20.49 22.30
CA LYS A 521 -36.96 -21.33 23.46
C LYS A 521 -35.48 -21.25 23.79
N PHE A 522 -35.14 -20.53 24.86
CA PHE A 522 -33.76 -20.41 25.32
C PHE A 522 -33.22 -21.75 25.88
N PRO A 523 -31.95 -22.09 25.62
CA PRO A 523 -31.30 -23.23 26.27
C PRO A 523 -31.20 -23.03 27.79
N LYS A 524 -31.15 -24.15 28.54
CA LYS A 524 -31.17 -24.14 30.03
C LYS A 524 -30.07 -23.28 30.67
N ASN A 525 -28.95 -23.05 29.97
CA ASN A 525 -27.94 -22.07 30.32
C ASN A 525 -28.07 -20.91 29.32
N ALA A 526 -28.73 -19.82 29.74
CA ALA A 526 -29.29 -18.78 28.85
C ALA A 526 -28.37 -18.42 27.66
N PHE A 527 -27.14 -17.98 27.92
CA PHE A 527 -26.01 -17.85 26.97
C PHE A 527 -24.80 -17.31 27.76
N LYS A 528 -23.57 -17.50 27.29
CA LYS A 528 -22.36 -17.01 28.00
C LYS A 528 -22.13 -15.52 27.74
N PRO A 529 -21.47 -14.78 28.65
CA PRO A 529 -21.12 -13.37 28.41
C PRO A 529 -20.29 -13.15 27.13
N GLU A 530 -19.45 -14.11 26.74
CA GLU A 530 -18.64 -14.02 25.51
C GLU A 530 -19.46 -14.07 24.22
N GLU A 531 -20.70 -14.57 24.28
CA GLU A 531 -21.61 -14.67 23.13
C GLU A 531 -22.45 -13.41 22.92
N ILE A 532 -22.38 -12.46 23.86
CA ILE A 532 -23.07 -11.17 23.78
C ILE A 532 -22.21 -10.20 22.99
N ARG A 533 -22.78 -9.64 21.93
CA ARG A 533 -22.13 -8.65 21.09
C ARG A 533 -22.78 -7.28 21.24
N VAL A 534 -21.96 -6.23 21.24
CA VAL A 534 -22.44 -4.85 21.07
C VAL A 534 -22.67 -4.61 19.59
N MET A 535 -23.86 -4.13 19.25
CA MET A 535 -24.27 -3.80 17.90
C MET A 535 -23.42 -2.66 17.35
N ASP A 536 -22.91 -2.83 16.13
CA ASP A 536 -22.11 -1.83 15.42
C ASP A 536 -22.49 -1.71 13.94
N CYS A 537 -21.76 -0.88 13.20
CA CYS A 537 -22.08 -0.58 11.79
C CYS A 537 -22.17 -1.84 10.91
N ILE A 538 -21.35 -2.87 11.14
CA ILE A 538 -21.32 -4.07 10.29
C ILE A 538 -22.47 -5.03 10.56
N ASP A 539 -23.20 -4.89 11.67
CA ASP A 539 -24.39 -5.69 11.91
C ASP A 539 -25.53 -5.33 10.93
N CYS A 540 -25.51 -4.12 10.38
CA CYS A 540 -26.40 -3.66 9.30
C CYS A 540 -25.68 -3.58 7.95
N HIS A 541 -24.48 -2.97 7.90
CA HIS A 541 -23.64 -2.81 6.72
C HIS A 541 -22.63 -3.96 6.60
N ASN A 542 -23.11 -5.21 6.65
CA ASN A 542 -22.26 -6.40 6.69
C ASN A 542 -21.46 -6.65 5.39
N ARG A 543 -21.86 -6.03 4.27
CA ARG A 543 -21.12 -6.05 2.99
C ARG A 543 -21.04 -4.64 2.39
N PRO A 544 -20.16 -3.75 2.90
CA PRO A 544 -20.08 -2.37 2.41
C PRO A 544 -19.34 -2.26 1.07
N SER A 545 -18.44 -3.19 0.77
CA SER A 545 -17.65 -3.20 -0.46
C SER A 545 -17.85 -4.46 -1.31
N HIS A 546 -17.85 -5.65 -0.72
CA HIS A 546 -17.98 -6.90 -1.47
C HIS A 546 -19.44 -7.28 -1.75
N ILE A 547 -20.14 -6.45 -2.53
CA ILE A 547 -21.59 -6.55 -2.74
C ILE A 547 -21.90 -7.49 -3.89
N TYR A 548 -22.54 -8.62 -3.58
CA TYR A 548 -23.16 -9.51 -4.56
C TYR A 548 -24.62 -9.08 -4.76
N GLN A 549 -24.96 -8.68 -5.97
CA GLN A 549 -26.26 -8.15 -6.32
C GLN A 549 -27.25 -9.25 -6.68
N GLN A 550 -28.45 -9.09 -6.14
CA GLN A 550 -29.63 -9.89 -6.43
C GLN A 550 -30.05 -9.74 -7.91
N PRO A 551 -30.23 -10.81 -8.70
CA PRO A 551 -30.67 -10.71 -10.10
C PRO A 551 -31.94 -9.88 -10.28
N ASN A 552 -32.92 -10.12 -9.40
CA ASN A 552 -34.18 -9.40 -9.46
C ASN A 552 -34.00 -7.89 -9.23
N ARG A 553 -32.97 -7.46 -8.49
CA ARG A 553 -32.67 -6.04 -8.30
C ARG A 553 -31.84 -5.48 -9.45
N VAL A 554 -30.73 -6.12 -9.79
CA VAL A 554 -29.78 -5.60 -10.80
C VAL A 554 -30.38 -5.56 -12.19
N ILE A 555 -31.22 -6.53 -12.57
CA ILE A 555 -31.89 -6.52 -13.87
C ILE A 555 -32.81 -5.30 -14.00
N ASN A 556 -33.45 -4.84 -12.90
CA ASN A 556 -34.26 -3.63 -12.97
C ASN A 556 -33.42 -2.42 -13.37
N THR A 557 -32.24 -2.25 -12.78
CA THR A 557 -31.32 -1.17 -13.13
C THR A 557 -30.89 -1.22 -14.60
N TYR A 558 -30.64 -2.42 -15.13
CA TYR A 558 -30.28 -2.57 -16.54
C TYR A 558 -31.47 -2.27 -17.48
N MET A 559 -32.70 -2.62 -17.08
CA MET A 559 -33.91 -2.31 -17.82
C MET A 559 -34.24 -0.80 -17.76
N SER A 560 -34.13 -0.16 -16.60
CA SER A 560 -34.37 1.28 -16.44
C SER A 560 -33.36 2.12 -17.22
N SER A 561 -32.14 1.62 -17.41
CA SER A 561 -31.11 2.25 -18.23
C SER A 561 -31.12 1.83 -19.71
N ASN A 562 -32.15 1.09 -20.18
CA ASN A 562 -32.27 0.57 -21.55
C ASN A 562 -31.08 -0.30 -22.03
N LEU A 563 -30.31 -0.89 -21.10
CA LEU A 563 -29.28 -1.90 -21.40
C LEU A 563 -29.89 -3.29 -21.61
N ILE A 564 -31.12 -3.48 -21.15
CA ILE A 564 -32.00 -4.60 -21.48
C ILE A 564 -33.29 -3.99 -22.02
N ASP A 565 -33.62 -4.28 -23.26
CA ASP A 565 -34.83 -3.77 -23.92
C ASP A 565 -36.09 -4.33 -23.25
N ARG A 566 -36.81 -3.47 -22.51
CA ARG A 566 -38.04 -3.81 -21.79
C ARG A 566 -39.21 -4.22 -22.69
N SER A 567 -39.13 -3.92 -23.99
CA SER A 567 -40.15 -4.31 -24.97
C SER A 567 -40.05 -5.77 -25.44
N LEU A 568 -39.05 -6.50 -24.92
CA LEU A 568 -38.93 -7.95 -25.11
C LEU A 568 -39.86 -8.69 -24.13
N PRO A 569 -40.81 -9.50 -24.63
CA PRO A 569 -41.77 -10.20 -23.78
C PRO A 569 -41.10 -11.08 -22.72
N TYR A 570 -41.50 -10.94 -21.45
CA TYR A 570 -40.98 -11.72 -20.31
C TYR A 570 -39.47 -11.60 -20.04
N ILE A 571 -38.75 -10.65 -20.63
CA ILE A 571 -37.28 -10.56 -20.46
C ILE A 571 -36.85 -10.47 -19.00
N LYS A 572 -37.66 -9.84 -18.14
CA LYS A 572 -37.43 -9.77 -16.70
C LYS A 572 -37.43 -11.15 -16.05
N HIS A 573 -38.45 -11.96 -16.35
CA HIS A 573 -38.59 -13.33 -15.82
C HIS A 573 -37.45 -14.22 -16.32
N LEU A 574 -37.22 -14.22 -17.64
CA LEU A 574 -36.19 -15.03 -18.29
C LEU A 574 -34.79 -14.69 -17.77
N GLY A 575 -34.50 -13.40 -17.60
CA GLY A 575 -33.23 -12.92 -17.06
C GLY A 575 -32.97 -13.38 -15.63
N VAL A 576 -33.98 -13.34 -14.76
CA VAL A 576 -33.83 -13.87 -13.39
C VAL A 576 -33.63 -15.38 -13.43
N GLN A 577 -34.45 -16.11 -14.19
CA GLN A 577 -34.43 -17.57 -14.25
C GLN A 577 -33.11 -18.12 -14.79
N VAL A 578 -32.58 -17.53 -15.87
CA VAL A 578 -31.35 -18.02 -16.51
C VAL A 578 -30.14 -17.85 -15.59
N LEU A 579 -30.04 -16.71 -14.89
CA LEU A 579 -28.96 -16.43 -13.94
C LEU A 579 -29.02 -17.31 -12.68
N GLU A 580 -30.23 -17.65 -12.25
CA GLU A 580 -30.45 -18.38 -10.99
C GLU A 580 -30.34 -19.90 -11.12
N SER A 581 -30.74 -20.46 -12.25
CA SER A 581 -31.01 -21.91 -12.36
C SER A 581 -30.39 -22.60 -13.57
N TYR A 582 -29.96 -21.88 -14.60
CA TYR A 582 -29.54 -22.49 -15.86
C TYR A 582 -28.02 -22.50 -16.05
N VAL A 583 -27.35 -21.37 -15.82
CA VAL A 583 -25.91 -21.24 -16.07
C VAL A 583 -25.10 -22.11 -15.10
N GLN A 584 -24.19 -22.92 -15.64
CA GLN A 584 -23.39 -23.86 -14.84
C GLN A 584 -22.01 -23.32 -14.46
N SER A 585 -21.34 -22.63 -15.40
CA SER A 585 -19.97 -22.14 -15.20
C SER A 585 -19.77 -20.74 -15.75
N ARG A 586 -18.67 -20.09 -15.37
CA ARG A 586 -18.32 -18.75 -15.88
C ARG A 586 -17.85 -18.83 -17.32
N GLU A 587 -17.17 -19.90 -17.69
CA GLU A 587 -16.63 -20.14 -19.04
C GLU A 587 -17.75 -20.38 -20.06
N THR A 588 -18.83 -21.08 -19.67
CA THR A 588 -19.97 -21.35 -20.56
C THR A 588 -21.08 -20.31 -20.46
N SER A 589 -21.00 -19.38 -19.50
CA SER A 589 -22.08 -18.45 -19.15
C SER A 589 -22.73 -17.73 -20.33
N TYR A 590 -21.93 -17.13 -21.21
CA TYR A 590 -22.46 -16.44 -22.40
C TYR A 590 -23.25 -17.39 -23.31
N LYS A 591 -22.72 -18.58 -23.57
CA LYS A 591 -23.38 -19.59 -24.41
C LYS A 591 -24.68 -20.07 -23.76
N ASP A 592 -24.64 -20.44 -22.48
CA ASP A 592 -25.79 -20.93 -21.73
C ASP A 592 -26.93 -19.90 -21.73
N ILE A 593 -26.60 -18.63 -21.47
CA ILE A 593 -27.57 -17.53 -21.50
C ILE A 593 -28.12 -17.32 -22.90
N LYS A 594 -27.25 -17.30 -23.92
CA LYS A 594 -27.65 -17.12 -25.31
C LYS A 594 -28.59 -18.22 -25.77
N ASP A 595 -28.24 -19.48 -25.52
CA ASP A 595 -29.02 -20.64 -25.93
C ASP A 595 -30.39 -20.64 -25.25
N TYR A 596 -30.45 -20.32 -23.95
CA TYR A 596 -31.70 -20.24 -23.19
C TYR A 596 -32.64 -19.15 -23.72
N ILE A 597 -32.14 -17.91 -23.82
CA ILE A 597 -32.93 -16.75 -24.24
C ILE A 597 -33.35 -16.86 -25.71
N THR A 598 -32.43 -17.25 -26.59
CA THR A 598 -32.72 -17.35 -28.03
C THR A 598 -33.70 -18.48 -28.32
N SER A 599 -33.57 -19.63 -27.66
CA SER A 599 -34.50 -20.75 -27.83
C SER A 599 -35.91 -20.37 -27.37
N TYR A 600 -36.04 -19.64 -26.27
CA TYR A 600 -37.34 -19.16 -25.80
C TYR A 600 -38.03 -18.27 -26.84
N TYR A 601 -37.36 -17.26 -27.38
CA TYR A 601 -37.95 -16.36 -28.37
C TYR A 601 -38.23 -17.06 -29.69
N LYS A 602 -37.35 -17.95 -30.17
CA LYS A 602 -37.60 -18.72 -31.40
C LYS A 602 -38.85 -19.59 -31.30
N ASN A 603 -39.12 -20.18 -30.13
CA ASN A 603 -40.23 -21.11 -29.95
C ASN A 603 -41.55 -20.41 -29.60
N ASN A 604 -41.52 -19.33 -28.82
CA ASN A 604 -42.73 -18.67 -28.30
C ASN A 604 -43.06 -17.35 -29.01
N TYR A 605 -42.07 -16.64 -29.56
CA TYR A 605 -42.23 -15.36 -30.23
C TYR A 605 -41.38 -15.27 -31.52
N PRO A 606 -41.65 -16.09 -32.56
CA PRO A 606 -40.78 -16.18 -33.74
C PRO A 606 -40.54 -14.85 -34.46
N GLU A 607 -41.56 -13.98 -34.51
CA GLU A 607 -41.46 -12.64 -35.11
C GLU A 607 -40.55 -11.72 -34.30
N VAL A 608 -40.60 -11.77 -32.97
CA VAL A 608 -39.69 -10.99 -32.09
C VAL A 608 -38.25 -11.51 -32.26
N ALA A 609 -38.07 -12.83 -32.41
CA ALA A 609 -36.76 -13.44 -32.60
C ALA A 609 -36.05 -12.95 -33.88
N THR A 610 -36.81 -12.63 -34.94
CA THR A 610 -36.25 -12.10 -36.19
C THR A 610 -36.15 -10.58 -36.17
N THR A 611 -37.20 -9.87 -35.74
CA THR A 611 -37.26 -8.39 -35.80
C THR A 611 -36.41 -7.71 -34.72
N LYS A 612 -36.23 -8.33 -33.54
CA LYS A 612 -35.50 -7.77 -32.40
C LYS A 612 -34.22 -8.55 -32.05
N GLN A 613 -33.58 -9.16 -33.04
CA GLN A 613 -32.36 -9.95 -32.83
C GLN A 613 -31.25 -9.15 -32.12
N ALA A 614 -31.08 -7.87 -32.46
CA ALA A 614 -30.09 -6.99 -31.82
C ALA A 614 -30.40 -6.74 -30.33
N SER A 615 -31.67 -6.47 -29.99
CA SER A 615 -32.10 -6.30 -28.60
C SER A 615 -31.91 -7.58 -27.78
N ILE A 616 -32.19 -8.75 -28.36
CA ILE A 616 -31.98 -10.05 -27.72
C ILE A 616 -30.48 -10.26 -27.43
N GLU A 617 -29.63 -10.00 -28.41
CA GLU A 617 -28.17 -10.12 -28.26
C GLU A 617 -27.63 -9.13 -27.21
N GLN A 618 -28.13 -7.88 -27.18
CA GLN A 618 -27.78 -6.92 -26.14
C GLN A 618 -28.19 -7.42 -24.75
N ALA A 619 -29.40 -7.98 -24.60
CA ALA A 619 -29.87 -8.54 -23.34
C ALA A 619 -29.00 -9.72 -22.88
N VAL A 620 -28.60 -10.61 -23.80
CA VAL A 620 -27.67 -11.73 -23.51
C VAL A 620 -26.34 -11.20 -22.99
N ASN A 621 -25.74 -10.19 -23.64
CA ASN A 621 -24.49 -9.58 -23.20
C ASN A 621 -24.61 -8.93 -21.82
N SER A 622 -25.70 -8.20 -21.57
CA SER A 622 -26.01 -7.58 -20.28
C SER A 622 -26.17 -8.62 -19.17
N LEU A 623 -26.94 -9.69 -19.41
CA LEU A 623 -27.13 -10.79 -18.47
C LEU A 623 -25.82 -11.53 -18.19
N ASN A 624 -25.01 -11.78 -19.21
CA ASN A 624 -23.69 -12.39 -19.05
C ASN A 624 -22.77 -11.54 -18.16
N ARG A 625 -22.76 -10.21 -18.37
CA ARG A 625 -22.00 -9.28 -17.52
C ARG A 625 -22.50 -9.31 -16.06
N ILE A 626 -23.81 -9.38 -15.84
CA ILE A 626 -24.39 -9.54 -14.51
C ILE A 626 -23.92 -10.86 -13.87
N TYR A 627 -23.93 -11.97 -14.63
CA TYR A 627 -23.49 -13.27 -14.14
C TYR A 627 -22.02 -13.25 -13.71
N LEU A 628 -21.13 -12.77 -14.59
CA LEU A 628 -19.69 -12.73 -14.34
C LEU A 628 -19.31 -11.81 -13.17
N ARG A 629 -20.15 -10.85 -12.80
CA ARG A 629 -19.96 -10.01 -11.61
C ARG A 629 -20.38 -10.70 -10.31
N ASN A 630 -21.42 -11.53 -10.35
CA ASN A 630 -22.15 -11.94 -9.13
C ASN A 630 -22.06 -13.43 -8.79
N TYR A 631 -21.66 -14.28 -9.73
CA TYR A 631 -21.68 -15.74 -9.56
C TYR A 631 -20.30 -16.33 -9.76
N PHE A 632 -19.83 -17.03 -8.72
CA PHE A 632 -18.56 -17.75 -8.72
C PHE A 632 -18.80 -19.18 -8.22
N PRO A 633 -19.30 -20.09 -9.10
CA PRO A 633 -19.68 -21.44 -8.72
C PRO A 633 -18.56 -22.23 -8.02
N TYR A 634 -17.31 -22.05 -8.46
CA TYR A 634 -16.15 -22.75 -7.92
C TYR A 634 -15.85 -22.40 -6.45
N MET A 635 -16.27 -21.22 -5.97
CA MET A 635 -16.21 -20.79 -4.56
C MET A 635 -17.58 -20.81 -3.88
N LYS A 636 -18.66 -21.20 -4.58
CA LYS A 636 -20.05 -21.07 -4.12
C LYS A 636 -20.36 -19.64 -3.64
N ALA A 637 -19.74 -18.64 -4.23
CA ALA A 637 -19.93 -17.24 -3.87
C ALA A 637 -21.00 -16.60 -4.77
N ASN A 638 -22.08 -16.12 -4.13
CA ASN A 638 -23.19 -15.41 -4.74
C ASN A 638 -24.01 -14.70 -3.64
N TRP A 639 -25.03 -13.94 -4.03
CA TRP A 639 -25.89 -13.20 -3.11
C TRP A 639 -26.62 -14.08 -2.08
N LYS A 640 -26.91 -15.36 -2.39
CA LYS A 640 -27.66 -16.24 -1.48
C LYS A 640 -26.83 -16.64 -0.28
N ASN A 641 -25.58 -16.97 -0.53
CA ASN A 641 -24.63 -17.34 0.51
C ASN A 641 -24.03 -16.12 1.22
N TYR A 642 -24.20 -14.93 0.64
CA TYR A 642 -23.70 -13.68 1.17
C TYR A 642 -24.79 -12.59 1.22
N PRO A 643 -25.79 -12.74 2.09
CA PRO A 643 -26.89 -11.79 2.20
C PRO A 643 -26.40 -10.43 2.70
N ASN A 644 -27.07 -9.37 2.26
CA ASN A 644 -26.84 -8.00 2.73
C ASN A 644 -27.98 -7.55 3.65
N HIS A 645 -27.66 -7.09 4.87
CA HIS A 645 -28.62 -6.77 5.93
C HIS A 645 -29.18 -5.34 5.89
N ILE A 646 -28.84 -4.51 4.90
CA ILE A 646 -29.32 -3.12 4.77
C ILE A 646 -30.83 -2.96 4.50
N GLY A 647 -31.59 -4.05 4.37
CA GLY A 647 -33.04 -4.00 4.15
C GLY A 647 -33.71 -5.35 4.43
N HIS A 648 -35.05 -5.39 4.36
CA HIS A 648 -35.86 -6.54 4.77
C HIS A 648 -36.51 -7.32 3.59
N MET A 649 -36.15 -7.00 2.33
CA MET A 649 -36.71 -7.68 1.16
C MET A 649 -36.02 -9.00 0.85
N TYR A 650 -34.69 -9.00 0.76
CA TYR A 650 -33.89 -10.17 0.36
C TYR A 650 -33.12 -10.82 1.53
N SER A 651 -33.12 -10.16 2.68
CA SER A 651 -32.53 -10.59 3.94
C SER A 651 -33.45 -10.11 5.08
N PRO A 652 -33.43 -10.69 6.28
CA PRO A 652 -34.26 -10.21 7.39
C PRO A 652 -33.91 -8.79 7.86
N GLY A 653 -32.64 -8.35 7.74
CA GLY A 653 -32.22 -6.99 8.07
C GLY A 653 -32.64 -6.57 9.50
N CYS A 654 -33.37 -5.45 9.64
CA CYS A 654 -33.88 -4.98 10.93
C CYS A 654 -34.99 -5.88 11.51
N TYR A 655 -35.67 -6.68 10.69
CA TYR A 655 -36.76 -7.58 11.13
C TYR A 655 -36.24 -8.78 11.94
N ARG A 656 -34.92 -8.89 12.14
CA ARG A 656 -34.34 -9.79 13.14
C ARG A 656 -34.75 -9.42 14.57
N CYS A 657 -35.11 -8.15 14.79
CA CYS A 657 -35.53 -7.61 16.08
C CYS A 657 -36.88 -6.88 16.00
N HIS A 658 -37.19 -6.27 14.86
CA HIS A 658 -38.43 -5.53 14.59
C HIS A 658 -39.50 -6.43 13.99
N ASP A 659 -39.89 -7.47 14.73
CA ASP A 659 -40.85 -8.49 14.30
C ASP A 659 -42.15 -8.49 15.13
N GLY A 660 -42.28 -7.55 16.07
CA GLY A 660 -43.40 -7.46 17.00
C GLY A 660 -43.42 -8.54 18.09
N LYS A 661 -42.40 -9.41 18.17
CA LYS A 661 -42.33 -10.53 19.14
C LYS A 661 -41.35 -10.29 20.28
N HIS A 662 -40.50 -9.28 20.13
CA HIS A 662 -39.53 -8.85 21.13
C HIS A 662 -40.21 -7.98 22.18
N VAL A 663 -40.43 -8.56 23.36
CA VAL A 663 -41.14 -7.92 24.48
C VAL A 663 -40.23 -7.79 25.69
N SER A 664 -40.30 -6.66 26.37
CA SER A 664 -39.57 -6.42 27.62
C SER A 664 -40.36 -6.84 28.85
N ASP A 665 -39.68 -6.90 29.99
CA ASP A 665 -40.30 -7.28 31.27
C ASP A 665 -41.36 -6.24 31.75
N ASP A 666 -41.25 -4.98 31.29
CA ASP A 666 -42.25 -3.92 31.49
C ASP A 666 -43.34 -3.86 30.38
N GLY A 667 -43.40 -4.87 29.50
CA GLY A 667 -44.44 -5.04 28.49
C GLY A 667 -44.27 -4.21 27.22
N LYS A 668 -43.12 -3.55 27.02
CA LYS A 668 -42.84 -2.80 25.79
C LYS A 668 -42.47 -3.75 24.67
N VAL A 669 -42.96 -3.45 23.47
CA VAL A 669 -42.70 -4.22 22.26
C VAL A 669 -41.80 -3.42 21.32
N ILE A 670 -40.82 -4.07 20.69
CA ILE A 670 -40.08 -3.45 19.59
C ILE A 670 -41.03 -3.33 18.38
N THR A 671 -41.29 -2.10 17.95
CA THR A 671 -42.26 -1.81 16.89
C THR A 671 -41.89 -2.46 15.55
N MET A 672 -42.90 -2.95 14.84
CA MET A 672 -42.83 -3.43 13.45
C MET A 672 -43.43 -2.41 12.47
N ASP A 673 -43.73 -1.18 12.93
CA ASP A 673 -44.25 -0.12 12.06
C ASP A 673 -43.18 0.33 11.04
N CYS A 674 -43.47 0.14 9.75
CA CYS A 674 -42.60 0.55 8.64
C CYS A 674 -42.24 2.04 8.70
N ASN A 675 -43.17 2.89 9.13
CA ASN A 675 -42.99 4.35 9.19
C ASN A 675 -41.95 4.78 10.23
N ALA A 676 -41.53 3.88 11.14
CA ALA A 676 -40.41 4.10 12.04
C ALA A 676 -39.06 4.21 11.28
N CYS A 677 -38.94 3.53 10.13
CA CYS A 677 -37.70 3.47 9.35
C CYS A 677 -37.78 4.21 8.01
N HIS A 678 -38.91 4.16 7.32
CA HIS A 678 -39.09 4.85 6.05
C HIS A 678 -40.55 5.19 5.80
N THR A 679 -40.80 6.27 5.07
CA THR A 679 -42.15 6.66 4.63
C THR A 679 -42.25 6.51 3.12
N ILE A 680 -43.24 5.78 2.63
CA ILE A 680 -43.52 5.69 1.19
C ILE A 680 -44.21 6.98 0.76
N VAL A 681 -43.53 7.76 -0.07
CA VAL A 681 -44.01 9.08 -0.51
C VAL A 681 -44.84 8.94 -1.77
N THR A 682 -44.37 8.13 -2.72
CA THR A 682 -45.12 7.84 -3.95
C THR A 682 -45.04 6.37 -4.31
N GLN A 683 -46.12 5.85 -4.88
CA GLN A 683 -46.20 4.49 -5.36
C GLN A 683 -47.10 4.42 -6.60
N GLN A 684 -46.61 3.75 -7.66
CA GLN A 684 -47.39 3.52 -8.89
C GLN A 684 -47.44 2.02 -9.18
N VAL A 685 -48.56 1.39 -8.81
CA VAL A 685 -48.87 -0.01 -9.13
C VAL A 685 -49.12 -0.15 -10.64
N PRO A 686 -48.68 -1.24 -11.31
CA PRO A 686 -49.04 -1.49 -12.70
C PRO A 686 -50.54 -1.28 -12.96
N ASN A 687 -50.86 -0.55 -14.03
CA ASN A 687 -52.22 -0.23 -14.45
C ASN A 687 -53.05 0.57 -13.42
N GLN A 688 -52.40 1.24 -12.47
CA GLN A 688 -53.05 2.15 -11.52
C GLN A 688 -52.42 3.55 -11.58
N PRO A 689 -53.18 4.61 -11.24
CA PRO A 689 -52.61 5.95 -11.12
C PRO A 689 -51.56 5.99 -10.00
N MET A 690 -50.58 6.89 -10.15
CA MET A 690 -49.59 7.15 -9.10
C MET A 690 -50.30 7.68 -7.85
N GLN A 691 -50.03 7.05 -6.72
CA GLN A 691 -50.45 7.48 -5.40
C GLN A 691 -49.35 8.32 -4.75
N GLU A 692 -49.74 9.29 -3.95
CA GLU A 692 -48.86 10.23 -3.24
C GLU A 692 -49.37 10.43 -1.81
N SER A 693 -48.46 10.48 -0.84
CA SER A 693 -48.75 10.85 0.55
C SER A 693 -47.54 11.48 1.20
N SER A 694 -47.77 12.58 1.93
CA SER A 694 -46.76 13.21 2.77
C SER A 694 -46.59 12.52 4.12
N THR A 695 -47.56 11.72 4.56
CA THR A 695 -47.56 11.02 5.85
C THR A 695 -47.21 9.54 5.74
N GLY A 696 -46.98 9.04 4.52
CA GLY A 696 -46.74 7.63 4.23
C GLY A 696 -47.93 6.95 3.56
N LEU A 697 -47.65 6.07 2.59
CA LEU A 697 -48.60 5.13 1.98
C LEU A 697 -48.39 3.72 2.52
N ASP A 698 -49.46 2.94 2.57
CA ASP A 698 -49.36 1.49 2.75
C ASP A 698 -48.76 0.85 1.51
N PHE A 699 -47.80 -0.06 1.70
CA PHE A 699 -47.15 -0.74 0.58
C PHE A 699 -48.11 -1.72 -0.10
N ILE A 700 -48.36 -1.51 -1.40
CA ILE A 700 -49.10 -2.48 -2.23
C ILE A 700 -48.10 -3.34 -3.01
N HIS A 701 -48.17 -4.67 -2.84
CA HIS A 701 -47.31 -5.59 -3.58
C HIS A 701 -47.66 -5.61 -5.09
N PRO A 702 -46.68 -5.56 -6.02
CA PRO A 702 -46.95 -5.50 -7.47
C PRO A 702 -47.76 -6.68 -8.02
N GLY A 703 -47.73 -7.82 -7.33
CA GLY A 703 -48.53 -9.01 -7.66
C GLY A 703 -49.98 -8.99 -7.17
N GLY A 704 -50.47 -7.86 -6.66
CA GLY A 704 -51.81 -7.68 -6.07
C GLY A 704 -51.85 -7.93 -4.57
N ILE A 705 -52.94 -7.46 -3.93
CA ILE A 705 -53.20 -7.60 -2.49
C ILE A 705 -53.44 -9.07 -2.11
N ASP A 706 -54.06 -9.86 -3.00
CA ASP A 706 -54.40 -11.27 -2.74
C ASP A 706 -53.19 -12.20 -2.54
N LYS A 707 -52.01 -11.83 -3.08
CA LYS A 707 -50.75 -12.56 -2.84
C LYS A 707 -50.11 -12.22 -1.50
N PHE A 708 -50.60 -11.16 -0.83
CA PHE A 708 -50.22 -10.76 0.49
C PHE A 708 -51.19 -11.41 1.47
N THR A 709 -50.87 -12.60 2.00
CA THR A 709 -51.38 -12.89 3.34
C THR A 709 -50.69 -11.86 4.24
N GLU A 710 -51.42 -10.91 4.82
CA GLU A 710 -50.99 -9.74 5.63
C GLU A 710 -49.95 -10.03 6.74
N THR A 711 -49.50 -11.27 6.87
CA THR A 711 -48.67 -11.83 7.93
C THR A 711 -47.30 -12.35 7.46
N LYS A 712 -46.94 -12.28 6.16
CA LYS A 712 -45.68 -12.86 5.66
C LYS A 712 -44.63 -11.79 5.31
N ASN A 713 -43.45 -11.92 5.91
CA ASN A 713 -42.28 -11.09 5.59
C ASN A 713 -41.81 -11.30 4.14
N CYS A 714 -41.43 -10.22 3.46
CA CYS A 714 -40.95 -10.23 2.07
C CYS A 714 -39.82 -11.26 1.83
N VAL A 715 -38.90 -11.37 2.78
CA VAL A 715 -37.77 -12.32 2.74
C VAL A 715 -38.20 -13.79 2.64
N THR A 716 -39.42 -14.14 3.03
CA THR A 716 -39.94 -15.52 2.93
C THR A 716 -40.07 -15.97 1.47
N CYS A 717 -40.41 -15.04 0.57
CA CYS A 717 -40.58 -15.33 -0.86
C CYS A 717 -39.40 -14.84 -1.71
N HIS A 718 -38.72 -13.78 -1.26
CA HIS A 718 -37.63 -13.14 -2.01
C HIS A 718 -36.23 -13.43 -1.47
N GLY A 719 -36.12 -13.96 -0.25
CA GLY A 719 -34.85 -14.21 0.40
C GLY A 719 -34.11 -15.42 -0.15
N ALA A 720 -32.87 -15.56 0.32
CA ALA A 720 -31.95 -16.61 -0.09
C ALA A 720 -32.29 -18.02 0.44
N TYR A 721 -33.34 -18.16 1.26
CA TYR A 721 -33.51 -19.34 2.11
C TYR A 721 -33.52 -20.65 1.30
N PRO A 722 -32.81 -21.68 1.80
CA PRO A 722 -32.67 -22.95 1.10
C PRO A 722 -34.02 -23.63 0.96
N SER A 723 -34.30 -24.12 -0.24
CA SER A 723 -35.28 -25.18 -0.41
C SER A 723 -34.90 -26.35 0.51
N LYS A 724 -35.82 -26.71 1.42
CA LYS A 724 -35.89 -27.93 2.25
C LYS A 724 -35.10 -27.96 3.58
N LYS A 725 -35.88 -28.08 4.67
CA LYS A 725 -35.64 -28.89 5.88
C LYS A 725 -34.23 -28.83 6.48
N GLN A 726 -33.96 -27.83 7.32
CA GLN A 726 -33.22 -28.11 8.55
C GLN A 726 -34.22 -28.77 9.50
N LYS A 727 -34.22 -30.10 9.54
CA LYS A 727 -34.72 -30.81 10.71
C LYS A 727 -33.92 -30.29 11.89
N VAL A 728 -34.59 -29.61 12.82
CA VAL A 728 -34.11 -29.56 14.19
C VAL A 728 -34.14 -31.01 14.66
N ASP A 729 -32.98 -31.65 14.72
CA ASP A 729 -32.84 -32.98 15.33
C ASP A 729 -33.06 -32.82 16.84
N ILE A 730 -34.34 -32.93 17.24
CA ILE A 730 -34.74 -33.16 18.63
C ILE A 730 -34.85 -34.68 18.79
N THR A 731 -33.73 -35.39 18.75
CA THR A 731 -33.62 -36.75 19.31
C THR A 731 -32.16 -37.09 19.58
N THR A 732 -31.72 -36.83 20.82
CA THR A 732 -30.74 -37.68 21.49
C THR A 732 -31.40 -38.17 22.78
N LYS A 733 -31.53 -39.50 22.88
CA LYS A 733 -31.62 -40.20 24.16
C LYS A 733 -30.31 -40.03 24.91
#